data_AF-A0AAV0HGZ0-F1
#
_entry.id   AF-A0AAV0HGZ0-F1
#
_cell.length_a   1.000
_cell.length_b   1.000
_cell.length_c   1.000
_cell.angle_alpha   90.00
_cell.angle_beta   90.00
_cell.angle_gamma   90.00
#
_symmetry.space_group_name_H-M   'P 1'
#
loop_
_entity.id
_entity.type
_entity.pdbx_description
1 polymer ?
#
loop_
_entity_poly.entity_id
_entity_poly.type
_entity_poly.pdbx_seq_one_letter_code
_entity_poly.pdbx_strand_id
1 'polypeptide(L)'
;MALMAALESDLRALSAEARRRYPAVKDGAEHAIIKLRNLSSPSEIADNEDILRIFLMACEVKTVKLSVIGLSCLQKLISHDAVAPSALKDILSTLKDHSEMADDSVQLRTLQTLLILFQSRLHPQNEENMAQALYVCLRLLENNRSSDSVRNTAAATFRQAVALVFDQVVVAETLPVGKFSSGVHLSRSSSVTVDVNRSMNHSESPGKDLESERSLLRKETLTDPGKIGLRLLEDLTALAAGGSANWLQVHSLQRIFALDILEFILSTYVVIFKTLVPFEQVLRHQICSLLMTSLRTDAELEGEVGEPSFRRLVLRSVSHIIRLYSTALVTETEVFISMLVKVIFLDLPLWHRILVLEILRGFCVEARTLRILFQNFDMHPKNINVVESMVKALARVVSNVQAQEASEESLAAVAGMFSSKAKGVEWSLDNDASNAAVVVASEAHLITLAIEGLLGVVFTVATLTDEAVDTGELESPKFDHDPASKCAGQLAVLCLAMVDSFWLTILDALSLILSRSQGEAIVLEILKGYQAFTQACGILHAVEPLNSFLASLCKFTINVPNEVEKRSAAQSPGSKRSEQLVEQKDSIVLTTKNVQALRTLFNVSHRLHNFLGPSWVLVLETLAALDRAIHSPHASTQEVSATVPKLTRESSGQYSDFSILSSLNSQELDHCGVRLLVTSWR
;
A
#
# COMPACT_ATOMS: atom_id res chain seq x y z
N MET A 1 14.20 -48.80 4.60
CA MET A 1 14.98 -49.16 5.81
C MET A 1 14.59 -48.32 7.03
N ALA A 2 14.75 -46.99 7.02
CA ALA A 2 14.42 -46.14 8.19
C ALA A 2 12.93 -46.18 8.61
N LEU A 3 11.99 -46.11 7.66
CA LEU A 3 10.55 -46.18 7.94
C LEU A 3 10.14 -47.50 8.63
N MET A 4 10.62 -48.63 8.11
CA MET A 4 10.27 -49.96 8.65
C MET A 4 10.75 -50.12 10.09
N ALA A 5 11.98 -49.67 10.39
CA ALA A 5 12.51 -49.70 11.75
C ALA A 5 11.69 -48.80 12.70
N ALA A 6 11.26 -47.63 12.22
CA ALA A 6 10.41 -46.73 12.99
C ALA A 6 9.02 -47.34 13.27
N LEU A 7 8.36 -47.90 12.24
CA LEU A 7 7.06 -48.56 12.39
C LEU A 7 7.13 -49.79 13.29
N GLU A 8 8.20 -50.60 13.20
CA GLU A 8 8.38 -51.75 14.09
C GLU A 8 8.60 -51.31 15.54
N SER A 9 9.31 -50.19 15.77
CA SER A 9 9.45 -49.59 17.09
C SER A 9 8.11 -49.12 17.64
N ASP A 10 7.31 -48.44 16.82
CA ASP A 10 6.00 -47.93 17.23
C ASP A 10 5.00 -49.07 17.51
N LEU A 11 4.99 -50.13 16.70
CA LEU A 11 4.16 -51.32 16.94
C LEU A 11 4.56 -52.04 18.25
N ARG A 12 5.85 -52.09 18.58
CA ARG A 12 6.31 -52.60 19.89
C ARG A 12 5.82 -51.73 21.04
N ALA A 13 5.91 -50.41 20.89
CA ALA A 13 5.39 -49.46 21.88
C ALA A 13 3.87 -49.60 22.07
N LEU A 14 3.15 -49.76 20.96
CA LEU A 14 1.71 -49.97 20.94
C LEU A 14 1.32 -51.28 21.65
N SER A 15 2.01 -52.39 21.35
CA SER A 15 1.81 -53.67 22.03
C SER A 15 2.09 -53.58 23.54
N ALA A 16 3.16 -52.88 23.93
CA ALA A 16 3.51 -52.69 25.33
C ALA A 16 2.45 -51.89 26.10
N GLU A 17 1.93 -50.81 25.53
CA GLU A 17 0.90 -49.98 26.15
C GLU A 17 -0.47 -50.70 26.19
N ALA A 18 -0.81 -51.45 25.14
CA ALA A 18 -2.08 -52.18 25.04
C ALA A 18 -2.15 -53.44 25.94
N ARG A 19 -0.99 -54.02 26.31
CA ARG A 19 -0.87 -55.34 26.96
C ARG A 19 -1.83 -55.59 28.13
N ARG A 20 -2.07 -54.58 28.97
CA ARG A 20 -2.85 -54.73 30.21
C ARG A 20 -4.36 -54.59 30.03
N ARG A 21 -4.81 -53.79 29.06
CA ARG A 21 -6.21 -53.35 28.95
C ARG A 21 -6.86 -53.67 27.61
N TYR A 22 -6.06 -53.87 26.55
CA TYR A 22 -6.54 -53.99 25.18
C TYR A 22 -5.83 -55.15 24.46
N PRO A 23 -6.14 -56.42 24.81
CA PRO A 23 -5.46 -57.58 24.26
C PRO A 23 -5.59 -57.68 22.72
N ALA A 24 -6.74 -57.28 22.15
CA ALA A 24 -6.93 -57.26 20.70
C ALA A 24 -5.94 -56.33 19.96
N VAL A 25 -5.67 -55.13 20.51
CA VAL A 25 -4.70 -54.19 19.94
C VAL A 25 -3.28 -54.72 20.10
N LYS A 26 -2.98 -55.34 21.25
CA LYS A 26 -1.68 -55.98 21.51
C LYS A 26 -1.39 -57.11 20.52
N ASP A 27 -2.32 -58.04 20.36
CA ASP A 27 -2.14 -59.21 19.48
C ASP A 27 -2.11 -58.79 18.01
N GLY A 28 -2.92 -57.79 17.63
CA GLY A 28 -2.85 -57.16 16.31
C GLY A 28 -1.49 -56.54 16.02
N ALA A 29 -0.92 -55.78 16.98
CA ALA A 29 0.40 -55.19 16.84
C ALA A 29 1.53 -56.23 16.71
N GLU A 30 1.48 -57.31 17.49
CA GLU A 30 2.44 -58.43 17.38
C GLU A 30 2.36 -59.12 16.01
N HIS A 31 1.14 -59.30 15.47
CA HIS A 31 0.95 -59.85 14.13
C HIS A 31 1.43 -58.91 13.02
N ALA A 32 1.17 -57.60 13.16
CA ALA A 32 1.64 -56.59 12.23
C ALA A 32 3.17 -56.50 12.18
N ILE A 33 3.88 -56.69 13.30
CA ILE A 33 5.35 -56.74 13.33
C ILE A 33 5.89 -57.89 12.46
N ILE A 34 5.28 -59.07 12.53
CA ILE A 34 5.70 -60.23 11.75
C ILE A 34 5.50 -59.95 10.25
N LYS A 35 4.36 -59.37 9.88
CA LYS A 35 4.06 -58.96 8.51
C LYS A 35 5.04 -57.90 8.01
N LEU A 36 5.29 -56.86 8.80
CA LEU A 36 6.17 -55.75 8.46
C LEU A 36 7.60 -56.21 8.11
N ARG A 37 8.12 -57.25 8.78
CA ARG A 37 9.46 -57.81 8.49
C ARG A 37 9.59 -58.43 7.10
N ASN A 38 8.47 -58.82 6.49
CA ASN A 38 8.46 -59.41 5.16
C ASN A 38 8.26 -58.36 4.04
N LEU A 39 7.99 -57.09 4.41
CA LEU A 39 7.79 -56.01 3.46
C LEU A 39 9.07 -55.19 3.30
N SER A 40 9.31 -54.68 2.10
CA SER A 40 10.54 -53.98 1.75
C SER A 40 10.31 -52.54 1.28
N SER A 41 9.11 -52.21 0.81
CA SER A 41 8.78 -50.91 0.21
C SER A 41 7.51 -50.27 0.81
N PRO A 42 7.38 -48.93 0.80
CA PRO A 42 6.16 -48.23 1.21
C PRO A 42 4.91 -48.65 0.41
N SER A 43 5.07 -48.97 -0.88
CA SER A 43 3.99 -49.48 -1.73
C SER A 43 3.46 -50.83 -1.25
N GLU A 44 4.32 -51.75 -0.84
CA GLU A 44 3.90 -53.03 -0.26
C GLU A 44 3.14 -52.87 1.07
N ILE A 45 3.42 -51.80 1.83
CA ILE A 45 2.67 -51.45 3.04
C ILE A 45 1.30 -50.90 2.66
N ALA A 46 1.21 -50.05 1.63
CA ALA A 46 -0.06 -49.52 1.15
C ALA A 46 -1.00 -50.63 0.66
N ASP A 47 -0.46 -51.67 0.03
CA ASP A 47 -1.23 -52.85 -0.41
C ASP A 47 -1.70 -53.74 0.76
N ASN A 48 -1.13 -53.55 1.95
CA ASN A 48 -1.42 -54.35 3.14
C ASN A 48 -2.22 -53.57 4.18
N GLU A 49 -3.55 -53.58 4.03
CA GLU A 49 -4.47 -52.86 4.93
C GLU A 49 -4.34 -53.23 6.41
N ASP A 50 -3.81 -54.42 6.73
CA ASP A 50 -3.71 -54.88 8.11
C ASP A 50 -2.81 -53.98 8.96
N ILE A 51 -1.70 -53.48 8.39
CA ILE A 51 -0.77 -52.61 9.12
C ILE A 51 -1.46 -51.30 9.51
N LEU A 52 -2.17 -50.68 8.57
CA LEU A 52 -2.92 -49.46 8.81
C LEU A 52 -4.06 -49.70 9.82
N ARG A 53 -4.81 -50.80 9.64
CA ARG A 53 -5.95 -51.17 10.49
C ARG A 53 -5.55 -51.28 11.96
N ILE A 54 -4.35 -51.77 12.29
CA ILE A 54 -3.90 -51.82 13.70
C ILE A 54 -3.74 -50.42 14.30
N PHE A 55 -3.22 -49.45 13.56
CA PHE A 55 -3.10 -48.08 14.05
C PHE A 55 -4.46 -47.39 14.17
N LEU A 56 -5.38 -47.67 13.26
CA LEU A 56 -6.76 -47.19 13.36
C LEU A 56 -7.48 -47.80 14.58
N MET A 57 -7.34 -49.11 14.81
CA MET A 57 -7.87 -49.78 16.01
C MET A 57 -7.29 -49.19 17.30
N ALA A 58 -6.01 -48.83 17.33
CA ALA A 58 -5.41 -48.15 18.48
C ALA A 58 -6.05 -46.79 18.75
N CYS A 59 -6.35 -46.05 17.69
CA CYS A 59 -7.05 -44.77 17.75
C CYS A 59 -8.52 -44.93 18.21
N GLU A 60 -9.23 -45.97 17.76
CA GLU A 60 -10.64 -46.25 18.14
C GLU A 60 -10.84 -46.46 19.65
N VAL A 61 -9.80 -46.88 20.37
CA VAL A 61 -9.84 -47.06 21.83
C VAL A 61 -10.00 -45.72 22.57
N LYS A 62 -9.66 -44.58 21.94
CA LYS A 62 -9.82 -43.22 22.48
C LYS A 62 -9.13 -43.01 23.85
N THR A 63 -7.97 -43.64 24.05
CA THR A 63 -7.09 -43.33 25.19
C THR A 63 -5.93 -42.45 24.72
N VAL A 64 -5.58 -41.43 25.51
CA VAL A 64 -4.56 -40.43 25.14
C VAL A 64 -3.28 -41.08 24.59
N LYS A 65 -2.70 -42.04 25.32
CA LYS A 65 -1.44 -42.66 24.92
C LYS A 65 -1.54 -43.49 23.63
N LEU A 66 -2.56 -44.33 23.48
CA LEU A 66 -2.73 -45.14 22.27
C LEU A 66 -3.06 -44.25 21.07
N SER A 67 -3.89 -43.24 21.26
CA SER A 67 -4.20 -42.23 20.25
C SER A 67 -2.95 -41.47 19.79
N VAL A 68 -2.08 -41.04 20.71
CA VAL A 68 -0.83 -40.35 20.35
C VAL A 68 0.11 -41.27 19.55
N ILE A 69 0.27 -42.54 19.95
CA ILE A 69 1.07 -43.51 19.21
C ILE A 69 0.46 -43.77 17.83
N GLY A 70 -0.86 -44.05 17.78
CA GLY A 70 -1.59 -44.33 16.55
C GLY A 70 -1.51 -43.17 15.55
N LEU A 71 -1.82 -41.94 15.98
CA LEU A 71 -1.72 -40.74 15.14
C LEU A 71 -0.28 -40.50 14.66
N SER A 72 0.72 -40.68 15.51
CA SER A 72 2.14 -40.57 15.13
C SER A 72 2.54 -41.60 14.07
N CYS A 73 1.94 -42.78 14.06
CA CYS A 73 2.16 -43.79 13.03
C CYS A 73 1.46 -43.42 11.72
N LEU A 74 0.20 -42.96 11.80
CA LEU A 74 -0.52 -42.45 10.64
C LEU A 74 0.26 -41.32 9.95
N GLN A 75 0.84 -40.39 10.70
CA GLN A 75 1.71 -39.32 10.16
C GLN A 75 2.88 -39.89 9.35
N LYS A 76 3.57 -40.93 9.86
CA LYS A 76 4.68 -41.59 9.16
C LYS A 76 4.22 -42.33 7.91
N LEU A 77 3.09 -43.04 7.98
CA LEU A 77 2.55 -43.76 6.83
C LEU A 77 2.14 -42.79 5.71
N ILE A 78 1.43 -41.71 6.05
CA ILE A 78 0.96 -40.70 5.07
C ILE A 78 2.16 -39.96 4.45
N SER A 79 3.14 -39.52 5.25
CA SER A 79 4.32 -38.79 4.74
C SER A 79 5.24 -39.61 3.83
N HIS A 80 5.15 -40.94 3.88
CA HIS A 80 5.91 -41.85 3.02
C HIS A 80 5.08 -42.49 1.90
N ASP A 81 3.89 -41.95 1.61
CA ASP A 81 2.95 -42.49 0.60
C ASP A 81 2.63 -43.99 0.82
N ALA A 82 2.60 -44.45 2.07
CA ALA A 82 2.41 -45.86 2.47
C ALA A 82 0.95 -46.18 2.85
N VAL A 83 -0.01 -45.45 2.30
CA VAL A 83 -1.45 -45.57 2.60
C VAL A 83 -2.24 -45.64 1.31
N ALA A 84 -3.12 -46.63 1.19
CA ALA A 84 -4.03 -46.74 0.05
C ALA A 84 -5.09 -45.61 0.05
N PRO A 85 -5.47 -45.06 -1.12
CA PRO A 85 -6.50 -44.02 -1.23
C PRO A 85 -7.87 -44.41 -0.64
N SER A 86 -8.21 -45.71 -0.62
CA SER A 86 -9.45 -46.23 -0.03
C SER A 86 -9.58 -45.92 1.46
N ALA A 87 -8.46 -45.85 2.18
CA ALA A 87 -8.45 -45.66 3.63
C ALA A 87 -8.60 -44.20 4.09
N LEU A 88 -8.65 -43.24 3.15
CA LEU A 88 -8.76 -41.81 3.47
C LEU A 88 -10.00 -41.52 4.32
N LYS A 89 -11.14 -42.15 4.02
CA LYS A 89 -12.40 -41.93 4.76
C LYS A 89 -12.29 -42.37 6.22
N ASP A 90 -11.65 -43.51 6.46
CA ASP A 90 -11.46 -44.05 7.80
C ASP A 90 -10.48 -43.19 8.62
N ILE A 91 -9.40 -42.71 7.98
CA ILE A 91 -8.45 -41.77 8.59
C ILE A 91 -9.16 -40.47 8.96
N LEU A 92 -9.96 -39.88 8.07
CA LEU A 92 -10.69 -38.64 8.34
C LEU A 92 -11.76 -38.82 9.43
N SER A 93 -12.45 -39.96 9.46
CA SER A 93 -13.36 -40.30 10.55
C SER A 93 -12.62 -40.37 11.88
N THR A 94 -11.46 -41.01 11.89
CA THR A 94 -10.60 -41.11 13.08
C THR A 94 -10.15 -39.73 13.55
N LEU A 95 -9.68 -38.87 12.65
CA LEU A 95 -9.26 -37.50 12.98
C LEU A 95 -10.43 -36.65 13.52
N LYS A 96 -11.63 -36.81 12.95
CA LYS A 96 -12.84 -36.16 13.45
C LYS A 96 -13.14 -36.57 14.89
N ASP A 97 -13.10 -37.86 15.19
CA ASP A 97 -13.32 -38.37 16.55
C ASP A 97 -12.25 -37.86 17.54
N HIS A 98 -10.99 -37.79 17.11
CA HIS A 98 -9.89 -37.34 17.95
C HIS A 98 -9.92 -35.83 18.22
N SER A 99 -10.53 -35.06 17.33
CA SER A 99 -10.80 -33.63 17.55
C SER A 99 -11.79 -33.36 18.69
N GLU A 100 -12.59 -34.36 19.08
CA GLU A 100 -13.55 -34.25 20.18
C GLU A 100 -12.92 -34.59 21.54
N MET A 101 -11.72 -35.18 21.54
CA MET A 101 -11.01 -35.51 22.78
C MET A 101 -10.54 -34.24 23.47
N ALA A 102 -10.58 -34.22 24.80
CA ALA A 102 -10.22 -33.05 25.60
C ALA A 102 -8.69 -32.85 25.77
N ASP A 103 -7.88 -33.82 25.35
CA ASP A 103 -6.43 -33.79 25.56
C ASP A 103 -5.70 -33.03 24.45
N ASP A 104 -4.99 -31.96 24.83
CA ASP A 104 -4.24 -31.10 23.91
C ASP A 104 -3.21 -31.86 23.07
N SER A 105 -2.55 -32.89 23.63
CA SER A 105 -1.54 -33.64 22.89
C SER A 105 -2.15 -34.42 21.73
N VAL A 106 -3.36 -34.95 21.92
CA VAL A 106 -4.14 -35.60 20.87
C VAL A 106 -4.65 -34.59 19.85
N GLN A 107 -5.18 -33.44 20.29
CA GLN A 107 -5.67 -32.39 19.40
C GLN A 107 -4.53 -31.83 18.51
N LEU A 108 -3.36 -31.56 19.07
CA LEU A 108 -2.18 -31.11 18.31
C LEU A 108 -1.70 -32.17 17.31
N ARG A 109 -1.68 -33.45 17.71
CA ARG A 109 -1.35 -34.54 16.79
C ARG A 109 -2.36 -34.66 15.67
N THR A 110 -3.64 -34.45 15.94
CA THR A 110 -4.71 -34.45 14.93
C THR A 110 -4.47 -33.35 13.88
N LEU A 111 -4.16 -32.13 14.31
CA LEU A 111 -3.83 -31.01 13.42
C LEU A 111 -2.57 -31.27 12.59
N GLN A 112 -1.51 -31.82 13.21
CA GLN A 112 -0.29 -32.22 12.49
C GLN A 112 -0.57 -33.29 11.44
N THR A 113 -1.41 -34.28 11.74
CA THR A 113 -1.80 -35.31 10.77
C THR A 113 -2.59 -34.72 9.62
N LEU A 114 -3.52 -33.80 9.89
CA LEU A 114 -4.27 -33.09 8.83
C LEU A 114 -3.35 -32.28 7.93
N LEU A 115 -2.38 -31.55 8.49
CA LEU A 115 -1.43 -30.79 7.70
C LEU A 115 -0.62 -31.69 6.75
N ILE A 116 -0.11 -32.82 7.27
CA ILE A 116 0.62 -33.81 6.47
C ILE A 116 -0.31 -34.40 5.39
N LEU A 117 -1.57 -34.67 5.71
CA LEU A 117 -2.57 -35.16 4.76
C LEU A 117 -2.73 -34.20 3.58
N PHE A 118 -2.92 -32.90 3.83
CA PHE A 118 -3.06 -31.87 2.79
C PHE A 118 -1.82 -31.74 1.90
N GLN A 119 -0.62 -32.00 2.43
CA GLN A 119 0.65 -31.92 1.70
C GLN A 119 1.01 -33.21 0.95
N SER A 120 0.34 -34.32 1.25
CA SER A 120 0.64 -35.65 0.71
C SER A 120 -0.14 -35.97 -0.57
N ARG A 121 0.16 -37.12 -1.19
CA ARG A 121 -0.65 -37.67 -2.29
C ARG A 121 -2.04 -38.11 -1.85
N LEU A 122 -2.26 -38.32 -0.54
CA LEU A 122 -3.54 -38.69 0.06
C LEU A 122 -4.42 -37.45 0.37
N HIS A 123 -4.11 -36.29 -0.19
CA HIS A 123 -4.94 -35.09 0.00
C HIS A 123 -6.39 -35.36 -0.47
N PRO A 124 -7.39 -34.78 0.21
CA PRO A 124 -8.79 -34.95 -0.19
C PRO A 124 -9.05 -34.41 -1.61
N GLN A 125 -9.65 -35.22 -2.49
CA GLN A 125 -9.97 -34.81 -3.87
C GLN A 125 -11.47 -34.57 -4.11
N ASN A 126 -12.34 -35.10 -3.24
CA ASN A 126 -13.78 -34.92 -3.31
C ASN A 126 -14.25 -33.87 -2.31
N GLU A 127 -15.39 -33.24 -2.60
CA GLU A 127 -15.98 -32.19 -1.79
C GLU A 127 -16.24 -32.64 -0.33
N GLU A 128 -16.75 -33.86 -0.14
CA GLU A 128 -17.10 -34.38 1.20
C GLU A 128 -15.87 -34.56 2.11
N ASN A 129 -14.81 -35.20 1.62
CA ASN A 129 -13.61 -35.42 2.44
C ASN A 129 -12.85 -34.11 2.69
N MET A 130 -12.83 -33.20 1.72
CA MET A 130 -12.21 -31.88 1.89
C MET A 130 -12.94 -31.08 2.96
N ALA A 131 -14.28 -31.01 2.87
CA ALA A 131 -15.11 -30.34 3.88
C ALA A 131 -14.87 -30.92 5.27
N GLN A 132 -14.85 -32.25 5.41
CA GLN A 132 -14.59 -32.91 6.67
C GLN A 132 -13.20 -32.57 7.23
N ALA A 133 -12.14 -32.59 6.40
CA ALA A 133 -10.79 -32.27 6.84
C ALA A 133 -10.67 -30.82 7.33
N LEU A 134 -11.26 -29.87 6.60
CA LEU A 134 -11.29 -28.44 6.95
C LEU A 134 -12.15 -28.19 8.19
N TYR A 135 -13.29 -28.88 8.33
CA TYR A 135 -14.17 -28.80 9.49
C TYR A 135 -13.43 -29.17 10.78
N VAL A 136 -12.56 -30.19 10.78
CA VAL A 136 -11.80 -30.57 11.97
C VAL A 136 -10.89 -29.43 12.45
N CYS A 137 -10.24 -28.72 11.53
CA CYS A 137 -9.43 -27.54 11.86
C CYS A 137 -10.29 -26.44 12.48
N LEU A 138 -11.42 -26.09 11.85
CA LEU A 138 -12.32 -25.03 12.32
C LEU A 138 -12.96 -25.37 13.66
N ARG A 139 -13.31 -26.63 13.88
CA ARG A 139 -13.84 -27.09 15.17
C ARG A 139 -12.83 -26.90 16.29
N LEU A 140 -11.58 -27.31 16.09
CA LEU A 140 -10.53 -27.15 17.11
C LEU A 140 -10.18 -25.67 17.33
N LEU A 141 -10.33 -24.84 16.29
CA LEU A 141 -10.19 -23.39 16.40
C LEU A 141 -11.29 -22.79 17.28
N GLU A 142 -12.55 -23.11 17.04
CA GLU A 142 -13.70 -22.50 17.75
C GLU A 142 -14.01 -23.17 19.10
N ASN A 143 -13.36 -24.29 19.42
CA ASN A 143 -13.60 -24.99 20.67
C ASN A 143 -13.02 -24.19 21.86
N ASN A 144 -13.90 -23.54 22.63
CA ASN A 144 -13.51 -22.80 23.85
C ASN A 144 -12.85 -23.67 24.94
N ARG A 145 -12.92 -25.02 24.83
CA ARG A 145 -12.23 -25.93 25.75
C ARG A 145 -10.78 -26.21 25.35
N SER A 146 -10.42 -25.94 24.09
CA SER A 146 -9.06 -26.14 23.59
C SER A 146 -8.16 -25.01 24.08
N SER A 147 -6.91 -25.33 24.43
CA SER A 147 -5.96 -24.31 24.85
C SER A 147 -5.61 -23.35 23.70
N ASP A 148 -5.08 -22.17 24.03
CA ASP A 148 -4.61 -21.21 23.03
C ASP A 148 -3.57 -21.80 22.09
N SER A 149 -2.76 -22.73 22.58
CA SER A 149 -1.77 -23.44 21.76
C SER A 149 -2.44 -24.27 20.65
N VAL A 150 -3.53 -24.98 20.97
CA VAL A 150 -4.31 -25.76 20.00
C VAL A 150 -5.03 -24.82 19.05
N ARG A 151 -5.71 -23.79 19.57
CA ARG A 151 -6.45 -22.81 18.74
C ARG A 151 -5.54 -22.11 17.74
N ASN A 152 -4.36 -21.63 18.17
CA ASN A 152 -3.38 -20.99 17.29
C ASN A 152 -2.82 -21.97 16.24
N THR A 153 -2.56 -23.22 16.65
CA THR A 153 -2.11 -24.27 15.71
C THR A 153 -3.21 -24.62 14.70
N ALA A 154 -4.47 -24.65 15.13
CA ALA A 154 -5.62 -24.91 14.26
C ALA A 154 -5.80 -23.78 13.23
N ALA A 155 -5.70 -22.52 13.69
CA ALA A 155 -5.72 -21.34 12.81
C ALA A 155 -4.60 -21.40 11.75
N ALA A 156 -3.36 -21.71 12.16
CA ALA A 156 -2.23 -21.83 11.24
C ALA A 156 -2.41 -23.00 10.25
N THR A 157 -2.88 -24.15 10.74
CA THR A 157 -3.15 -25.33 9.90
C THR A 157 -4.24 -25.05 8.88
N PHE A 158 -5.32 -24.36 9.28
CA PHE A 158 -6.40 -23.98 8.38
C PHE A 158 -5.93 -22.99 7.30
N ARG A 159 -5.16 -21.95 7.66
CA ARG A 159 -4.56 -21.03 6.67
C ARG A 159 -3.69 -21.77 5.65
N GLN A 160 -2.86 -22.70 6.12
CA GLN A 160 -2.02 -23.51 5.23
C GLN A 160 -2.84 -24.45 4.35
N ALA A 161 -3.91 -25.05 4.88
CA ALA A 161 -4.83 -25.88 4.10
C ALA A 161 -5.53 -25.07 3.01
N VAL A 162 -6.01 -23.87 3.32
CA VAL A 162 -6.59 -22.94 2.33
C VAL A 162 -5.57 -22.64 1.24
N ALA A 163 -4.32 -22.31 1.60
CA ALA A 163 -3.28 -22.06 0.61
C ALA A 163 -3.07 -23.27 -0.32
N LEU A 164 -2.97 -24.48 0.23
CA LEU A 164 -2.81 -25.70 -0.55
C LEU A 164 -4.00 -25.98 -1.48
N VAL A 165 -5.24 -25.70 -1.04
CA VAL A 165 -6.43 -25.82 -1.89
C VAL A 165 -6.34 -24.87 -3.08
N PHE A 166 -5.98 -23.60 -2.86
CA PHE A 166 -5.89 -22.63 -3.95
C PHE A 166 -4.67 -22.85 -4.85
N ASP A 167 -3.54 -23.31 -4.33
CA ASP A 167 -2.40 -23.78 -5.12
C ASP A 167 -2.81 -24.93 -6.06
N GLN A 168 -3.63 -25.87 -5.57
CA GLN A 168 -4.20 -26.94 -6.39
C GLN A 168 -5.16 -26.41 -7.46
N VAL A 169 -5.97 -25.39 -7.17
CA VAL A 169 -6.81 -24.74 -8.19
C VAL A 169 -5.94 -24.16 -9.31
N VAL A 170 -4.87 -23.43 -8.99
CA VAL A 170 -3.94 -22.87 -9.99
C VAL A 170 -3.38 -23.96 -10.91
N VAL A 171 -2.93 -25.08 -10.32
CA VAL A 171 -2.36 -26.21 -11.07
C VAL A 171 -3.42 -26.93 -11.91
N ALA A 172 -4.57 -27.26 -11.33
CA ALA A 172 -5.63 -28.03 -12.00
C ALA A 172 -6.30 -27.23 -13.13
N GLU A 173 -6.41 -25.91 -12.97
CA GLU A 173 -6.97 -25.01 -13.98
C GLU A 173 -5.95 -24.56 -15.03
N THR A 174 -4.70 -25.05 -14.97
CA THR A 174 -3.60 -24.72 -15.88
C THR A 174 -3.29 -23.22 -15.94
N LEU A 175 -3.44 -22.52 -14.81
CA LEU A 175 -3.20 -21.08 -14.72
C LEU A 175 -1.69 -20.79 -14.59
N PRO A 176 -1.21 -19.64 -15.09
CA PRO A 176 0.19 -19.30 -14.99
C PRO A 176 0.61 -19.22 -13.52
N VAL A 177 1.69 -19.93 -13.18
CA VAL A 177 2.30 -19.93 -11.85
C VAL A 177 3.10 -18.64 -11.69
N GLY A 178 2.38 -17.54 -11.50
CA GLY A 178 2.91 -16.28 -11.03
C GLY A 178 2.28 -16.01 -9.68
N LYS A 179 3.03 -16.18 -8.59
CA LYS A 179 2.68 -15.47 -7.37
C LYS A 179 2.82 -13.99 -7.73
N PHE A 180 1.72 -13.34 -8.10
CA PHE A 180 1.62 -11.88 -8.08
C PHE A 180 1.65 -11.43 -6.62
N SER A 181 2.67 -11.85 -5.87
CA SER A 181 3.06 -11.25 -4.61
C SER A 181 3.72 -9.92 -4.96
N SER A 182 2.91 -9.00 -5.50
CA SER A 182 3.03 -7.60 -5.18
C SER A 182 2.61 -7.48 -3.72
N GLY A 183 3.42 -8.06 -2.82
CA GLY A 183 3.42 -7.67 -1.43
C GLY A 183 3.89 -6.22 -1.43
N VAL A 184 2.96 -5.30 -1.66
CA VAL A 184 3.16 -3.89 -1.36
C VAL A 184 3.15 -3.81 0.15
N HIS A 185 4.22 -4.32 0.77
CA HIS A 185 4.67 -3.74 2.02
C HIS A 185 4.87 -2.28 1.67
N LEU A 186 4.02 -1.43 2.27
CA LEU A 186 4.13 0.01 2.27
C LEU A 186 5.42 0.38 3.04
N SER A 187 6.58 -0.05 2.55
CA SER A 187 7.88 0.34 3.08
C SER A 187 8.06 1.81 2.74
N ARG A 188 7.67 2.66 3.69
CA ARG A 188 7.79 4.12 3.60
C ARG A 188 9.26 4.47 3.39
N SER A 189 9.57 5.09 2.24
CA SER A 189 10.88 5.68 2.00
C SER A 189 10.96 7.12 2.53
N SER A 190 12.17 7.68 2.56
CA SER A 190 12.45 9.03 3.06
C SER A 190 11.90 10.17 2.19
N SER A 191 11.51 9.90 0.93
CA SER A 191 10.86 10.89 0.03
C SER A 191 9.83 10.23 -0.87
N VAL A 192 8.75 10.97 -1.18
CA VAL A 192 7.68 10.56 -2.10
C VAL A 192 8.23 10.27 -3.50
N THR A 193 9.25 11.01 -3.94
CA THR A 193 9.95 10.76 -5.22
C THR A 193 10.52 9.35 -5.32
N VAL A 194 11.06 8.83 -4.22
CA VAL A 194 11.66 7.49 -4.16
C VAL A 194 10.57 6.42 -4.16
N ASP A 195 9.44 6.66 -3.47
CA ASP A 195 8.30 5.75 -3.47
C ASP A 195 7.71 5.58 -4.87
N VAL A 196 7.53 6.68 -5.63
CA VAL A 196 7.04 6.65 -7.02
C VAL A 196 8.03 5.92 -7.93
N ASN A 197 9.32 6.26 -7.87
CA ASN A 197 10.35 5.61 -8.70
C ASN A 197 10.49 4.11 -8.38
N ARG A 198 10.34 3.71 -7.12
CA ARG A 198 10.36 2.30 -6.71
C ARG A 198 9.14 1.54 -7.22
N SER A 199 7.96 2.17 -7.23
CA SER A 199 6.75 1.59 -7.83
C SER A 199 6.94 1.26 -9.31
N MET A 200 7.68 2.06 -10.06
CA MET A 200 7.94 1.81 -11.49
C MET A 200 9.02 0.77 -11.74
N ASN A 201 10.05 0.69 -10.90
CA ASN A 201 11.11 -0.32 -11.05
C ASN A 201 10.65 -1.75 -10.72
N HIS A 202 9.59 -1.91 -9.91
CA HIS A 202 8.98 -3.23 -9.62
C HIS A 202 7.91 -3.65 -10.64
N SER A 203 7.52 -2.75 -11.54
CA SER A 203 6.71 -3.10 -12.71
C SER A 203 7.62 -3.27 -13.92
N GLU A 204 8.02 -4.50 -14.22
CA GLU A 204 8.65 -4.83 -15.49
C GLU A 204 7.80 -4.30 -16.68
N SER A 205 8.48 -3.61 -17.61
CA SER A 205 8.07 -2.96 -18.87
C SER A 205 6.58 -2.96 -19.31
N PRO A 206 5.96 -1.78 -19.59
CA PRO A 206 4.53 -1.62 -19.91
C PRO A 206 4.16 -1.72 -21.41
N GLY A 207 4.93 -2.44 -22.24
CA GLY A 207 4.73 -2.43 -23.70
C GLY A 207 3.94 -3.60 -24.31
N LYS A 208 3.73 -4.71 -23.59
CA LYS A 208 3.11 -5.93 -24.14
C LYS A 208 1.95 -6.52 -23.33
N ASP A 209 1.70 -6.00 -22.12
CA ASP A 209 0.75 -6.63 -21.20
C ASP A 209 -0.70 -6.19 -21.41
N LEU A 210 -0.96 -5.01 -22.00
CA LEU A 210 -2.33 -4.52 -22.17
C LEU A 210 -3.13 -5.33 -23.21
N GLU A 211 -2.46 -5.90 -24.21
CA GLU A 211 -3.07 -6.82 -25.18
C GLU A 211 -2.98 -8.28 -24.73
N SER A 212 -1.96 -8.66 -23.94
CA SER A 212 -1.83 -10.01 -23.39
C SER A 212 -2.76 -10.29 -22.21
N GLU A 213 -3.14 -9.29 -21.40
CA GLU A 213 -4.12 -9.44 -20.29
C GLU A 213 -5.55 -9.69 -20.80
N ARG A 214 -5.90 -9.18 -22.00
CA ARG A 214 -7.20 -9.50 -22.64
C ARG A 214 -7.26 -10.91 -23.22
N SER A 215 -6.11 -11.57 -23.39
CA SER A 215 -6.00 -12.89 -24.04
C SER A 215 -5.87 -14.07 -23.05
N LEU A 216 -6.21 -13.88 -21.77
CA LEU A 216 -6.54 -15.01 -20.91
C LEU A 216 -8.00 -15.37 -21.20
N LEU A 217 -8.20 -16.49 -21.91
CA LEU A 217 -9.52 -17.05 -22.20
C LEU A 217 -10.31 -17.18 -20.89
N ARG A 218 -11.27 -16.27 -20.66
CA ARG A 218 -12.17 -16.31 -19.50
C ARG A 218 -12.85 -17.68 -19.48
N LYS A 219 -12.60 -18.46 -18.42
CA LYS A 219 -13.03 -19.85 -18.32
C LYS A 219 -14.31 -19.94 -17.49
N GLU A 220 -15.35 -20.51 -18.07
CA GLU A 220 -16.65 -20.70 -17.41
C GLU A 220 -16.74 -22.04 -16.65
N THR A 221 -16.10 -23.09 -17.15
CA THR A 221 -16.16 -24.44 -16.55
C THR A 221 -15.01 -24.69 -15.59
N LEU A 222 -15.32 -25.22 -14.40
CA LEU A 222 -14.34 -25.57 -13.37
C LEU A 222 -14.07 -27.08 -13.33
N THR A 223 -12.81 -27.43 -13.08
CA THR A 223 -12.37 -28.75 -12.63
C THR A 223 -12.87 -29.03 -11.21
N ASP A 224 -12.76 -30.27 -10.74
CA ASP A 224 -13.19 -30.63 -9.38
C ASP A 224 -12.41 -29.87 -8.29
N PRO A 225 -11.07 -29.70 -8.37
CA PRO A 225 -10.35 -28.79 -7.47
C PRO A 225 -10.85 -27.34 -7.56
N GLY A 226 -11.16 -26.85 -8.78
CA GLY A 226 -11.77 -25.53 -8.98
C GLY A 226 -13.10 -25.36 -8.26
N LYS A 227 -13.97 -26.37 -8.30
CA LYS A 227 -15.26 -26.36 -7.56
C LYS A 227 -15.05 -26.36 -6.05
N ILE A 228 -14.11 -27.15 -5.54
CA ILE A 228 -13.76 -27.18 -4.12
C ILE A 228 -13.27 -25.80 -3.66
N GLY A 229 -12.35 -25.19 -4.42
CA GLY A 229 -11.87 -23.84 -4.12
C GLY A 229 -12.99 -22.79 -4.14
N LEU A 230 -13.94 -22.91 -5.07
CA LEU A 230 -15.10 -22.02 -5.14
C LEU A 230 -16.02 -22.18 -3.93
N ARG A 231 -16.35 -23.42 -3.52
CA ARG A 231 -17.16 -23.69 -2.33
C ARG A 231 -16.52 -23.14 -1.05
N LEU A 232 -15.21 -23.33 -0.92
CA LEU A 232 -14.44 -22.77 0.19
C LEU A 232 -14.52 -21.23 0.19
N LEU A 233 -14.38 -20.59 -0.96
CA LEU A 233 -14.50 -19.14 -1.08
C LEU A 233 -15.89 -18.62 -0.71
N GLU A 234 -16.95 -19.28 -1.19
CA GLU A 234 -18.35 -18.93 -0.88
C GLU A 234 -18.61 -19.01 0.64
N ASP A 235 -18.23 -20.11 1.28
CA ASP A 235 -18.44 -20.31 2.71
C ASP A 235 -17.59 -19.35 3.56
N LEU A 236 -16.33 -19.08 3.19
CA LEU A 236 -15.51 -18.06 3.85
C LEU A 236 -16.12 -16.66 3.71
N THR A 237 -16.69 -16.35 2.55
CA THR A 237 -17.39 -15.07 2.31
C THR A 237 -18.63 -14.95 3.19
N ALA A 238 -19.43 -16.02 3.30
CA ALA A 238 -20.58 -16.07 4.18
C ALA A 238 -20.19 -15.88 5.67
N LEU A 239 -19.12 -16.54 6.12
CA LEU A 239 -18.62 -16.41 7.50
C LEU A 239 -18.09 -15.00 7.79
N ALA A 240 -17.37 -14.37 6.85
CA ALA A 240 -16.91 -12.99 7.01
C ALA A 240 -18.08 -11.98 7.07
N ALA A 241 -19.20 -12.30 6.41
CA ALA A 241 -20.46 -11.57 6.50
C ALA A 241 -21.24 -11.80 7.81
N GLY A 242 -20.77 -12.68 8.69
CA GLY A 242 -21.47 -13.05 9.93
C GLY A 242 -22.58 -14.09 9.72
N GLY A 243 -22.63 -14.74 8.55
CA GLY A 243 -23.51 -15.87 8.27
C GLY A 243 -22.88 -17.22 8.63
N SER A 244 -23.49 -18.31 8.13
CA SER A 244 -23.02 -19.68 8.33
C SER A 244 -22.43 -20.28 7.04
N ALA A 245 -21.43 -21.15 7.20
CA ALA A 245 -20.83 -21.93 6.14
C ALA A 245 -21.53 -23.29 6.00
N ASN A 246 -22.24 -23.50 4.90
CA ASN A 246 -23.08 -24.67 4.71
C ASN A 246 -22.27 -25.90 4.29
N TRP A 247 -21.26 -25.72 3.45
CA TRP A 247 -20.42 -26.79 2.96
C TRP A 247 -19.42 -27.26 4.03
N LEU A 248 -18.81 -26.32 4.76
CA LEU A 248 -17.92 -26.61 5.90
C LEU A 248 -18.69 -27.06 7.16
N GLN A 249 -20.02 -26.91 7.20
CA GLN A 249 -20.88 -27.23 8.35
C GLN A 249 -20.52 -26.45 9.62
N VAL A 250 -20.20 -25.16 9.47
CA VAL A 250 -19.84 -24.25 10.57
C VAL A 250 -20.84 -23.12 10.69
N HIS A 251 -21.49 -23.00 11.86
CA HIS A 251 -22.54 -22.02 12.09
C HIS A 251 -22.03 -20.63 12.49
N SER A 252 -20.85 -20.55 13.10
CA SER A 252 -20.23 -19.30 13.54
C SER A 252 -18.71 -19.44 13.54
N LEU A 253 -18.03 -18.39 13.11
CA LEU A 253 -16.58 -18.22 13.13
C LEU A 253 -16.31 -16.73 13.37
N GLN A 254 -15.20 -16.39 14.02
CA GLN A 254 -14.81 -15.00 14.17
C GLN A 254 -14.67 -14.33 12.79
N ARG A 255 -15.49 -13.29 12.54
CA ARG A 255 -15.54 -12.58 11.24
C ARG A 255 -14.17 -12.07 10.80
N ILE A 256 -13.36 -11.61 11.76
CA ILE A 256 -12.01 -11.13 11.48
C ILE A 256 -11.10 -12.21 10.92
N PHE A 257 -11.19 -13.43 11.43
CA PHE A 257 -10.39 -14.56 10.96
C PHE A 257 -10.83 -14.99 9.55
N ALA A 258 -12.14 -15.05 9.29
CA ALA A 258 -12.64 -15.36 7.95
C ALA A 258 -12.23 -14.30 6.91
N LEU A 259 -12.36 -13.01 7.27
CA LEU A 259 -11.96 -11.90 6.40
C LEU A 259 -10.43 -11.87 6.17
N ASP A 260 -9.62 -12.28 7.14
CA ASP A 260 -8.15 -12.32 7.03
C ASP A 260 -7.73 -13.35 5.98
N ILE A 261 -8.42 -14.49 5.96
CA ILE A 261 -8.22 -15.54 4.96
C ILE A 261 -8.72 -15.10 3.58
N LEU A 262 -9.89 -14.44 3.50
CA LEU A 262 -10.37 -13.88 2.24
C LEU A 262 -9.39 -12.87 1.66
N GLU A 263 -8.88 -11.96 2.50
CA GLU A 263 -7.89 -10.98 2.07
C GLU A 263 -6.62 -11.66 1.56
N PHE A 264 -6.10 -12.67 2.28
CA PHE A 264 -4.98 -13.48 1.81
C PHE A 264 -5.24 -14.15 0.45
N ILE A 265 -6.43 -14.72 0.24
CA ILE A 265 -6.80 -15.35 -1.02
C ILE A 265 -6.82 -14.30 -2.15
N LEU A 266 -7.43 -13.15 -1.90
CA LEU A 266 -7.59 -12.06 -2.87
C LEU A 266 -6.27 -11.41 -3.25
N SER A 267 -5.32 -11.28 -2.32
CA SER A 267 -4.01 -10.69 -2.59
C SER A 267 -3.02 -11.70 -3.19
N THR A 268 -3.18 -13.00 -2.93
CA THR A 268 -2.23 -14.03 -3.38
C THR A 268 -2.62 -14.67 -4.72
N TYR A 269 -3.91 -14.97 -4.93
CA TYR A 269 -4.37 -15.77 -6.07
C TYR A 269 -5.09 -14.94 -7.14
N VAL A 270 -4.56 -13.75 -7.45
CA VAL A 270 -5.15 -12.77 -8.39
C VAL A 270 -5.52 -13.40 -9.74
N VAL A 271 -4.68 -14.30 -10.25
CA VAL A 271 -4.87 -14.99 -11.53
C VAL A 271 -6.18 -15.80 -11.57
N ILE A 272 -6.61 -16.37 -10.45
CA ILE A 272 -7.85 -17.15 -10.35
C ILE A 272 -9.04 -16.23 -10.62
N PHE A 273 -9.11 -15.09 -9.95
CA PHE A 273 -10.21 -14.13 -10.08
C PHE A 273 -10.21 -13.39 -11.42
N LYS A 274 -9.04 -13.20 -12.05
CA LYS A 274 -8.95 -12.59 -13.40
C LYS A 274 -9.32 -13.56 -14.53
N THR A 275 -9.18 -14.87 -14.31
CA THR A 275 -9.33 -15.88 -15.39
C THR A 275 -10.61 -16.71 -15.26
N LEU A 276 -11.01 -17.08 -14.04
CA LEU A 276 -12.14 -17.98 -13.79
C LEU A 276 -13.41 -17.17 -13.46
N VAL A 277 -14.41 -17.24 -14.35
CA VAL A 277 -15.64 -16.45 -14.24
C VAL A 277 -16.42 -16.69 -12.93
N PRO A 278 -16.56 -17.93 -12.43
CA PRO A 278 -17.28 -18.15 -11.16
C PRO A 278 -16.62 -17.46 -9.95
N PHE A 279 -15.28 -17.39 -9.91
CA PHE A 279 -14.55 -16.70 -8.85
C PHE A 279 -14.71 -15.17 -8.97
N GLU A 280 -14.65 -14.63 -10.18
CA GLU A 280 -14.95 -13.20 -10.44
C GLU A 280 -16.36 -12.84 -9.97
N GLN A 281 -17.36 -13.71 -10.19
CA GLN A 281 -18.74 -13.48 -9.76
C GLN A 281 -18.88 -13.43 -8.23
N VAL A 282 -18.21 -14.34 -7.51
CA VAL A 282 -18.20 -14.30 -6.04
C VAL A 282 -17.51 -13.02 -5.54
N LEU A 283 -16.39 -12.64 -6.15
CA LEU A 283 -15.72 -11.38 -5.84
C LEU A 283 -16.65 -10.17 -6.06
N ARG A 284 -17.27 -10.07 -7.23
CA ARG A 284 -18.13 -8.94 -7.60
C ARG A 284 -19.40 -8.87 -6.75
N HIS A 285 -20.14 -9.97 -6.62
CA HIS A 285 -21.48 -9.94 -6.06
C HIS A 285 -21.55 -10.21 -4.56
N GLN A 286 -20.59 -10.95 -4.00
CA GLN A 286 -20.60 -11.33 -2.59
C GLN A 286 -19.55 -10.53 -1.81
N ILE A 287 -18.26 -10.64 -2.20
CA ILE A 287 -17.15 -10.01 -1.45
C ILE A 287 -17.25 -8.48 -1.52
N CYS A 288 -17.46 -7.89 -2.71
CA CYS A 288 -17.59 -6.44 -2.81
C CYS A 288 -18.84 -5.93 -2.06
N SER A 289 -19.97 -6.66 -2.10
CA SER A 289 -21.18 -6.34 -1.33
C SER A 289 -20.92 -6.35 0.18
N LEU A 290 -20.23 -7.39 0.68
CA LEU A 290 -19.81 -7.49 2.07
C LEU A 290 -18.95 -6.29 2.48
N LEU A 291 -17.95 -5.95 1.69
CA LEU A 291 -17.03 -4.84 2.00
C LEU A 291 -17.73 -3.48 1.93
N MET A 292 -18.58 -3.25 0.92
CA MET A 292 -19.39 -2.03 0.83
C MET A 292 -20.31 -1.88 2.04
N THR A 293 -20.98 -2.96 2.46
CA THR A 293 -21.83 -2.96 3.65
C THR A 293 -21.02 -2.69 4.90
N SER A 294 -19.86 -3.33 5.04
CA SER A 294 -18.95 -3.18 6.19
C SER A 294 -18.25 -1.81 6.25
N LEU A 295 -18.18 -1.07 5.14
CA LEU A 295 -17.71 0.32 5.12
C LEU A 295 -18.84 1.31 5.44
N ARG A 296 -20.10 0.99 5.11
CA ARG A 296 -21.26 1.87 5.35
C ARG A 296 -21.81 1.83 6.76
N THR A 297 -21.69 0.70 7.45
CA THR A 297 -22.23 0.57 8.80
C THR A 297 -21.50 1.55 9.73
N ASP A 298 -22.22 2.57 10.20
CA ASP A 298 -21.73 3.50 11.21
C ASP A 298 -21.41 2.74 12.49
N ALA A 299 -20.38 3.18 13.21
CA ALA A 299 -19.77 2.51 14.36
C ALA A 299 -20.71 2.29 15.58
N GLU A 300 -21.99 2.66 15.47
CA GLU A 300 -22.93 2.76 16.59
C GLU A 300 -23.90 1.58 16.72
N LEU A 301 -24.08 0.74 15.68
CA LEU A 301 -25.19 -0.23 15.64
C LEU A 301 -24.84 -1.69 16.00
N GLU A 302 -23.57 -2.01 16.22
CA GLU A 302 -23.19 -3.28 16.85
C GLU A 302 -22.66 -2.95 18.24
N GLY A 303 -23.40 -3.35 19.28
CA GLY A 303 -23.03 -3.18 20.68
C GLY A 303 -21.83 -4.03 21.04
N GLU A 304 -20.67 -3.64 20.53
CA GLU A 304 -19.30 -4.01 20.81
C GLU A 304 -18.51 -3.02 19.94
N VAL A 305 -17.80 -2.07 20.56
CA VAL A 305 -16.97 -1.05 19.88
C VAL A 305 -16.37 -1.64 18.61
N GLY A 306 -16.89 -1.27 17.43
CA GLY A 306 -16.60 -1.95 16.17
C GLY A 306 -15.09 -2.16 16.04
N GLU A 307 -14.67 -3.42 16.18
CA GLU A 307 -13.29 -3.75 16.55
C GLU A 307 -12.32 -3.07 15.56
N PRO A 308 -11.42 -2.18 16.02
CA PRO A 308 -10.50 -1.47 15.13
C PRO A 308 -9.73 -2.41 14.21
N SER A 309 -9.43 -3.63 14.67
CA SER A 309 -8.81 -4.72 13.93
C SER A 309 -9.62 -5.13 12.69
N PHE A 310 -10.93 -5.34 12.83
CA PHE A 310 -11.81 -5.75 11.72
C PHE A 310 -11.92 -4.63 10.67
N ARG A 311 -12.10 -3.38 11.09
CA ARG A 311 -12.20 -2.23 10.18
C ARG A 311 -10.90 -1.97 9.43
N ARG A 312 -9.73 -2.13 10.08
CA ARG A 312 -8.42 -2.08 9.41
C ARG A 312 -8.33 -3.11 8.30
N LEU A 313 -8.83 -4.31 8.55
CA LEU A 313 -8.83 -5.41 7.59
C LEU A 313 -9.80 -5.19 6.41
N VAL A 314 -10.99 -4.63 6.67
CA VAL A 314 -11.93 -4.20 5.62
C VAL A 314 -11.26 -3.16 4.71
N LEU A 315 -10.65 -2.12 5.29
CA LEU A 315 -9.95 -1.08 4.53
C LEU A 315 -8.77 -1.64 3.73
N ARG A 316 -7.98 -2.56 4.31
CA ARG A 316 -6.90 -3.27 3.61
C ARG A 316 -7.44 -4.09 2.43
N SER A 317 -8.53 -4.83 2.62
CA SER A 317 -9.18 -5.63 1.58
C SER A 317 -9.68 -4.75 0.43
N VAL A 318 -10.30 -3.62 0.74
CA VAL A 318 -10.76 -2.63 -0.26
C VAL A 318 -9.59 -2.04 -1.03
N SER A 319 -8.49 -1.70 -0.35
CA SER A 319 -7.26 -1.24 -0.99
C SER A 319 -6.69 -2.28 -1.97
N HIS A 320 -6.62 -3.55 -1.57
CA HIS A 320 -6.20 -4.64 -2.46
C HIS A 320 -7.15 -4.81 -3.65
N ILE A 321 -8.46 -4.68 -3.45
CA ILE A 321 -9.41 -4.80 -4.55
C ILE A 321 -9.21 -3.72 -5.60
N ILE A 322 -9.07 -2.46 -5.16
CA ILE A 322 -8.83 -1.31 -6.05
C ILE A 322 -7.52 -1.50 -6.84
N ARG A 323 -6.44 -1.94 -6.18
CA ARG A 323 -5.13 -2.12 -6.84
C ARG A 323 -5.12 -3.29 -7.83
N LEU A 324 -5.72 -4.42 -7.47
CA LEU A 324 -5.55 -5.67 -8.21
C LEU A 324 -6.66 -5.94 -9.24
N TYR A 325 -7.87 -5.40 -9.03
CA TYR A 325 -9.07 -5.75 -9.80
C TYR A 325 -9.81 -4.56 -10.42
N SER A 326 -9.29 -3.34 -10.35
CA SER A 326 -9.98 -2.13 -10.87
C SER A 326 -10.34 -2.20 -12.35
N THR A 327 -9.58 -2.93 -13.18
CA THR A 327 -9.89 -3.15 -14.60
C THR A 327 -11.08 -4.08 -14.81
N ALA A 328 -11.32 -5.03 -13.90
CA ALA A 328 -12.43 -5.96 -13.96
C ALA A 328 -13.67 -5.45 -13.20
N LEU A 329 -13.49 -4.65 -12.15
CA LEU A 329 -14.53 -4.22 -11.22
C LEU A 329 -14.70 -2.70 -11.22
N VAL A 330 -14.95 -2.12 -12.41
CA VAL A 330 -15.01 -0.67 -12.60
C VAL A 330 -16.07 -0.04 -11.69
N THR A 331 -17.29 -0.58 -11.68
CA THR A 331 -18.42 -0.07 -10.89
C THR A 331 -18.19 -0.17 -9.39
N GLU A 332 -17.68 -1.30 -8.90
CA GLU A 332 -17.42 -1.51 -7.48
C GLU A 332 -16.25 -0.63 -7.01
N THR A 333 -15.21 -0.49 -7.83
CA THR A 333 -14.06 0.38 -7.57
C THR A 333 -14.47 1.85 -7.48
N GLU A 334 -15.33 2.34 -8.37
CA GLU A 334 -15.91 3.68 -8.31
C GLU A 334 -16.61 3.94 -6.97
N VAL A 335 -17.46 2.99 -6.53
CA VAL A 335 -18.18 3.09 -5.27
C VAL A 335 -17.22 3.07 -4.08
N PHE A 336 -16.22 2.19 -4.09
CA PHE A 336 -15.22 2.13 -3.02
C PHE A 336 -14.44 3.42 -2.88
N ILE A 337 -13.90 3.97 -3.97
CA ILE A 337 -13.12 5.21 -3.91
C ILE A 337 -14.02 6.38 -3.47
N SER A 338 -15.25 6.46 -3.99
CA SER A 338 -16.22 7.48 -3.57
C SER A 338 -16.54 7.40 -2.07
N MET A 339 -16.69 6.18 -1.53
CA MET A 339 -16.89 5.96 -0.10
C MET A 339 -15.66 6.34 0.74
N LEU A 340 -14.45 5.98 0.30
CA LEU A 340 -13.20 6.36 0.96
C LEU A 340 -13.04 7.89 0.99
N VAL A 341 -13.28 8.57 -0.13
CA VAL A 341 -13.24 10.05 -0.22
C VAL A 341 -14.23 10.68 0.74
N LYS A 342 -15.46 10.15 0.84
CA LYS A 342 -16.47 10.65 1.76
C LYS A 342 -16.05 10.50 3.22
N VAL A 343 -15.45 9.36 3.58
CA VAL A 343 -15.04 9.01 4.97
C VAL A 343 -14.06 10.02 5.57
N ILE A 344 -13.20 10.65 4.77
CA ILE A 344 -12.25 11.68 5.25
C ILE A 344 -12.97 12.85 5.94
N PHE A 345 -14.18 13.17 5.49
CA PHE A 345 -14.95 14.33 5.95
C PHE A 345 -16.11 13.97 6.88
N LEU A 346 -16.30 12.68 7.20
CA LEU A 346 -17.27 12.24 8.19
C LEU A 346 -16.69 12.38 9.60
N ASP A 347 -17.57 12.49 10.59
CA ASP A 347 -17.15 12.61 11.99
C ASP A 347 -16.74 11.26 12.62
N LEU A 348 -15.75 10.60 12.02
CA LEU A 348 -15.26 9.27 12.43
C LEU A 348 -13.99 9.37 13.30
N PRO A 349 -13.61 8.31 14.05
CA PRO A 349 -12.37 8.30 14.83
C PRO A 349 -11.13 8.64 13.99
N LEU A 350 -10.18 9.38 14.57
CA LEU A 350 -8.98 9.87 13.87
C LEU A 350 -8.17 8.76 13.21
N TRP A 351 -7.94 7.64 13.92
CA TRP A 351 -7.21 6.49 13.38
C TRP A 351 -7.82 5.96 12.07
N HIS A 352 -9.15 6.07 11.92
CA HIS A 352 -9.86 5.61 10.73
C HIS A 352 -9.65 6.57 9.55
N ARG A 353 -9.77 7.88 9.81
CA ARG A 353 -9.50 8.92 8.80
C ARG A 353 -8.04 8.90 8.33
N ILE A 354 -7.11 8.70 9.27
CA ILE A 354 -5.68 8.53 8.98
C ILE A 354 -5.46 7.34 8.03
N LEU A 355 -5.98 6.16 8.37
CA LEU A 355 -5.80 4.96 7.55
C LEU A 355 -6.41 5.10 6.15
N VAL A 356 -7.57 5.77 6.04
CA VAL A 356 -8.19 6.06 4.74
C VAL A 356 -7.33 7.01 3.91
N LEU A 357 -6.77 8.06 4.53
CA LEU A 357 -5.82 8.95 3.84
C LEU A 357 -4.53 8.23 3.45
N GLU A 358 -4.00 7.30 4.27
CA GLU A 358 -2.85 6.47 3.92
C GLU A 358 -3.14 5.64 2.65
N ILE A 359 -4.34 5.07 2.55
CA ILE A 359 -4.78 4.30 1.38
C ILE A 359 -4.86 5.20 0.14
N LEU A 360 -5.54 6.35 0.23
CA LEU A 360 -5.68 7.30 -0.89
C LEU A 360 -4.33 7.86 -1.33
N ARG A 361 -3.48 8.28 -0.38
CA ARG A 361 -2.08 8.66 -0.64
C ARG A 361 -1.35 7.52 -1.35
N GLY A 362 -1.54 6.29 -0.90
CA GLY A 362 -0.94 5.11 -1.52
C GLY A 362 -1.39 4.88 -2.96
N PHE A 363 -2.62 5.26 -3.35
CA PHE A 363 -3.05 5.21 -4.75
C PHE A 363 -2.39 6.30 -5.59
N CYS A 364 -2.20 7.50 -5.03
CA CYS A 364 -1.55 8.61 -5.71
C CYS A 364 -0.05 8.41 -5.93
N VAL A 365 0.63 7.71 -5.01
CA VAL A 365 2.08 7.51 -5.07
C VAL A 365 2.48 6.29 -5.90
N GLU A 366 1.56 5.35 -6.13
CA GLU A 366 1.83 4.20 -6.98
C GLU A 366 1.45 4.52 -8.43
N ALA A 367 2.43 4.90 -9.25
CA ALA A 367 2.22 5.43 -10.60
C ALA A 367 1.34 4.53 -11.48
N ARG A 368 1.55 3.21 -11.42
CA ARG A 368 0.76 2.22 -12.17
C ARG A 368 -0.71 2.21 -11.73
N THR A 369 -0.96 2.21 -10.42
CA THR A 369 -2.34 2.24 -9.89
C THR A 369 -3.03 3.54 -10.28
N LEU A 370 -2.39 4.71 -10.11
CA LEU A 370 -2.99 5.99 -10.48
C LEU A 370 -3.28 6.06 -11.99
N ARG A 371 -2.35 5.60 -12.84
CA ARG A 371 -2.52 5.49 -14.29
C ARG A 371 -3.74 4.65 -14.66
N ILE A 372 -3.86 3.43 -14.11
CA ILE A 372 -4.98 2.52 -14.40
C ILE A 372 -6.31 3.13 -13.94
N LEU A 373 -6.36 3.73 -12.76
CA LEU A 373 -7.57 4.38 -12.26
C LEU A 373 -7.99 5.54 -13.17
N PHE A 374 -7.05 6.42 -13.56
CA PHE A 374 -7.36 7.55 -14.44
C PHE A 374 -7.85 7.07 -15.82
N GLN A 375 -7.24 6.02 -16.37
CA GLN A 375 -7.66 5.41 -17.62
C GLN A 375 -9.06 4.79 -17.55
N ASN A 376 -9.41 4.11 -16.45
CA ASN A 376 -10.70 3.45 -16.30
C ASN A 376 -11.86 4.41 -16.02
N PHE A 377 -11.58 5.56 -15.39
CA PHE A 377 -12.61 6.50 -14.93
C PHE A 377 -12.56 7.83 -15.70
N ASP A 378 -11.59 8.67 -15.38
CA ASP A 378 -11.53 10.08 -15.78
C ASP A 378 -11.29 10.29 -17.29
N MET A 379 -10.73 9.30 -18.00
CA MET A 379 -10.61 9.32 -19.47
C MET A 379 -11.94 9.08 -20.21
N HIS A 380 -13.01 8.70 -19.51
CA HIS A 380 -14.31 8.42 -20.10
C HIS A 380 -15.33 9.49 -19.71
N PRO A 381 -15.80 10.34 -20.64
CA PRO A 381 -16.64 11.50 -20.34
C PRO A 381 -18.00 11.20 -19.68
N LYS A 382 -18.43 9.93 -19.67
CA LYS A 382 -19.69 9.48 -19.06
C LYS A 382 -19.51 9.00 -17.62
N ASN A 383 -18.28 8.73 -17.21
CA ASN A 383 -17.96 8.23 -15.88
C ASN A 383 -17.78 9.41 -14.92
N ILE A 384 -17.89 9.13 -13.62
CA ILE A 384 -17.50 10.08 -12.59
C ILE A 384 -15.97 10.21 -12.61
N ASN A 385 -15.45 11.42 -12.51
CA ASN A 385 -14.01 11.66 -12.37
C ASN A 385 -13.56 11.30 -10.95
N VAL A 386 -13.25 10.03 -10.75
CA VAL A 386 -12.93 9.44 -9.45
C VAL A 386 -11.56 9.93 -8.98
N VAL A 387 -10.57 9.99 -9.87
CA VAL A 387 -9.22 10.44 -9.52
C VAL A 387 -9.23 11.93 -9.22
N GLU A 388 -9.90 12.75 -10.05
CA GLU A 388 -10.09 14.18 -9.76
C GLU A 388 -10.75 14.41 -8.41
N SER A 389 -11.78 13.63 -8.07
CA SER A 389 -12.45 13.71 -6.77
C SER A 389 -11.52 13.37 -5.62
N MET A 390 -10.65 12.38 -5.78
CA MET A 390 -9.62 12.03 -4.81
C MET A 390 -8.59 13.16 -4.63
N VAL A 391 -8.10 13.76 -5.72
CA VAL A 391 -7.14 14.89 -5.67
C VAL A 391 -7.76 16.10 -4.98
N LYS A 392 -9.02 16.44 -5.30
CA LYS A 392 -9.77 17.50 -4.63
C LYS A 392 -9.97 17.23 -3.15
N ALA A 393 -10.21 15.98 -2.76
CA ALA A 393 -10.34 15.61 -1.36
C ALA A 393 -9.03 15.83 -0.58
N LEU A 394 -7.89 15.41 -1.13
CA LEU A 394 -6.56 15.66 -0.54
C LEU A 394 -6.28 17.16 -0.43
N ALA A 395 -6.53 17.93 -1.49
CA ALA A 395 -6.37 19.38 -1.49
C ALA A 395 -7.28 20.09 -0.48
N ARG A 396 -8.49 19.58 -0.24
CA ARG A 396 -9.40 20.10 0.78
C ARG A 396 -8.89 19.84 2.19
N VAL A 397 -8.29 18.68 2.47
CA VAL A 397 -7.62 18.42 3.76
C VAL A 397 -6.49 19.43 3.99
N VAL A 398 -5.70 19.72 2.94
CA VAL A 398 -4.66 20.76 2.98
C VAL A 398 -5.25 22.16 3.20
N SER A 399 -6.37 22.47 2.56
CA SER A 399 -7.00 23.79 2.64
C SER A 399 -7.62 24.07 4.01
N ASN A 400 -8.00 23.04 4.77
CA ASN A 400 -8.52 23.20 6.14
C ASN A 400 -7.52 23.91 7.07
N VAL A 401 -6.22 23.91 6.74
CA VAL A 401 -5.18 24.69 7.41
C VAL A 401 -5.49 26.19 7.44
N GLN A 402 -6.27 26.73 6.50
CA GLN A 402 -6.64 28.15 6.48
C GLN A 402 -7.70 28.53 7.52
N ALA A 403 -8.55 27.58 7.92
CA ALA A 403 -9.80 27.87 8.64
C ALA A 403 -9.66 27.85 10.18
N GLN A 404 -8.55 27.33 10.72
CA GLN A 404 -8.37 27.11 12.16
C GLN A 404 -7.35 28.08 12.79
N GLU A 405 -7.70 28.65 13.95
CA GLU A 405 -6.81 29.49 14.76
C GLU A 405 -5.56 28.73 15.28
N ALA A 406 -5.63 27.40 15.39
CA ALA A 406 -4.53 26.51 15.76
C ALA A 406 -3.59 26.10 14.58
N SER A 407 -3.77 26.70 13.40
CA SER A 407 -3.11 26.28 12.15
C SER A 407 -1.58 26.41 12.15
N GLU A 408 -1.00 27.32 12.93
CA GLU A 408 0.45 27.52 12.97
C GLU A 408 1.18 26.40 13.72
N GLU A 409 0.60 25.89 14.82
CA GLU A 409 1.14 24.77 15.57
C GLU A 409 1.07 23.46 14.77
N SER A 410 -0.06 23.21 14.11
CA SER A 410 -0.23 22.05 13.22
C SER A 410 0.76 22.11 12.04
N LEU A 411 0.99 23.28 11.41
CA LEU A 411 1.99 23.43 10.35
C LEU A 411 3.43 23.26 10.85
N ALA A 412 3.75 23.73 12.06
CA ALA A 412 5.06 23.48 12.68
C ALA A 412 5.27 21.99 12.95
N ALA A 413 4.25 21.28 13.41
CA ALA A 413 4.27 19.83 13.57
C ALA A 413 4.45 19.10 12.22
N VAL A 414 3.74 19.51 11.16
CA VAL A 414 3.95 18.98 9.79
C VAL A 414 5.42 19.17 9.37
N ALA A 415 5.99 20.36 9.57
CA ALA A 415 7.40 20.61 9.27
C ALA A 415 8.34 19.67 10.06
N GLY A 416 8.02 19.41 11.34
CA GLY A 416 8.71 18.41 12.17
C GLY A 416 8.62 16.99 11.58
N MET A 417 7.45 16.58 11.09
CA MET A 417 7.24 15.26 10.47
C MET A 417 8.08 15.10 9.19
N PHE A 418 8.09 16.09 8.31
CA PHE A 418 8.95 16.09 7.12
C PHE A 418 10.44 16.09 7.46
N SER A 419 10.85 16.80 8.52
CA SER A 419 12.25 16.81 9.00
C SER A 419 12.68 15.44 9.55
N SER A 420 11.85 14.79 10.35
CA SER A 420 12.12 13.43 10.83
C SER A 420 12.18 12.43 9.68
N LYS A 421 11.28 12.54 8.70
CA LYS A 421 11.26 11.68 7.52
C LYS A 421 12.51 11.84 6.67
N ALA A 422 12.99 13.07 6.49
CA ALA A 422 14.25 13.35 5.81
C ALA A 422 15.47 12.70 6.51
N LYS A 423 15.37 12.45 7.83
CA LYS A 423 16.37 11.72 8.64
C LYS A 423 16.14 10.20 8.65
N GLY A 424 15.15 9.69 7.93
CA GLY A 424 14.79 8.27 7.92
C GLY A 424 14.06 7.77 9.17
N VAL A 425 13.53 8.69 9.99
CA VAL A 425 12.73 8.33 11.18
C VAL A 425 11.26 8.29 10.79
N GLU A 426 10.66 7.11 10.90
CA GLU A 426 9.23 6.94 10.67
C GLU A 426 8.45 7.43 11.91
N TRP A 427 7.46 8.29 11.68
CA TRP A 427 6.55 8.73 12.72
C TRP A 427 5.44 7.69 12.93
N SER A 428 5.35 7.12 14.13
CA SER A 428 4.14 6.44 14.62
C SER A 428 3.43 7.30 15.66
N LEU A 429 2.10 7.30 15.62
CA LEU A 429 1.30 7.88 16.68
C LEU A 429 1.25 6.87 17.84
N ASP A 430 2.06 7.09 18.88
CA ASP A 430 1.97 6.29 20.11
C ASP A 430 0.70 6.69 20.89
N ASN A 431 -0.03 5.68 21.37
CA ASN A 431 -1.41 5.79 21.84
C ASN A 431 -1.59 6.51 23.22
N ASP A 432 -0.49 6.99 23.82
CA ASP A 432 -0.42 7.36 25.25
C ASP A 432 -0.18 8.86 25.55
N ALA A 433 -0.32 9.76 24.57
CA ALA A 433 -0.13 11.20 24.80
C ALA A 433 -1.43 11.95 25.16
N SER A 434 -1.32 13.02 25.95
CA SER A 434 -2.42 13.85 26.45
C SER A 434 -3.26 14.56 25.36
N ASN A 435 -4.53 14.82 25.68
CA ASN A 435 -5.62 15.22 24.76
C ASN A 435 -5.36 16.39 23.79
N ALA A 436 -4.53 17.39 24.11
CA ALA A 436 -4.31 18.55 23.21
C ALA A 436 -3.15 18.33 22.22
N ALA A 437 -2.01 17.81 22.70
CA ALA A 437 -0.85 17.50 21.86
C ALA A 437 -1.16 16.37 20.84
N VAL A 438 -2.02 15.42 21.22
CA VAL A 438 -2.49 14.35 20.31
C VAL A 438 -3.35 14.90 19.17
N VAL A 439 -4.18 15.91 19.43
CA VAL A 439 -5.02 16.52 18.37
C VAL A 439 -4.16 17.24 17.35
N VAL A 440 -3.22 18.08 17.79
CA VAL A 440 -2.29 18.79 16.89
C VAL A 440 -1.42 17.80 16.10
N ALA A 441 -0.87 16.76 16.75
CA ALA A 441 -0.09 15.74 16.07
C ALA A 441 -0.92 14.93 15.05
N SER A 442 -2.18 14.64 15.38
CA SER A 442 -3.09 13.90 14.48
C SER A 442 -3.50 14.75 13.27
N GLU A 443 -3.86 16.02 13.47
CA GLU A 443 -4.15 16.95 12.37
C GLU A 443 -2.94 17.15 11.47
N ALA A 444 -1.75 17.34 12.05
CA ALA A 444 -0.50 17.41 11.30
C ALA A 444 -0.24 16.15 10.48
N HIS A 445 -0.57 14.97 11.01
CA HIS A 445 -0.45 13.72 10.28
C HIS A 445 -1.41 13.65 9.09
N LEU A 446 -2.68 14.05 9.24
CA LEU A 446 -3.66 14.12 8.14
C LEU A 446 -3.16 15.06 7.03
N ILE A 447 -2.67 16.25 7.39
CA ILE A 447 -2.12 17.23 6.44
C ILE A 447 -0.88 16.67 5.75
N THR A 448 0.02 16.01 6.49
CA THR A 448 1.22 15.38 5.94
C THR A 448 0.86 14.33 4.88
N LEU A 449 -0.07 13.42 5.18
CA LEU A 449 -0.54 12.41 4.23
C LEU A 449 -1.20 13.02 3.00
N ALA A 450 -1.97 14.09 3.17
CA ALA A 450 -2.61 14.80 2.07
C ALA A 450 -1.58 15.47 1.14
N ILE A 451 -0.56 16.13 1.70
CA ILE A 451 0.56 16.72 0.95
C ILE A 451 1.33 15.63 0.20
N GLU A 452 1.64 14.51 0.86
CA GLU A 452 2.32 13.38 0.22
C GLU A 452 1.50 12.78 -0.92
N GLY A 453 0.17 12.70 -0.77
CA GLY A 453 -0.73 12.25 -1.82
C GLY A 453 -0.71 13.19 -3.04
N LEU A 454 -0.79 14.50 -2.83
CA LEU A 454 -0.70 15.50 -3.91
C LEU A 454 0.66 15.47 -4.62
N LEU A 455 1.75 15.37 -3.86
CA LEU A 455 3.09 15.19 -4.42
C LEU A 455 3.21 13.86 -5.18
N GLY A 456 2.55 12.80 -4.72
CA GLY A 456 2.46 11.52 -5.43
C GLY A 456 1.86 11.66 -6.82
N VAL A 457 0.76 12.42 -6.95
CA VAL A 457 0.15 12.72 -8.25
C VAL A 457 1.11 13.48 -9.15
N VAL A 458 1.75 14.53 -8.61
CA VAL A 458 2.74 15.35 -9.34
C VAL A 458 3.88 14.48 -9.89
N PHE A 459 4.49 13.68 -9.03
CA PHE A 459 5.62 12.83 -9.42
C PHE A 459 5.19 11.69 -10.34
N THR A 460 3.97 11.15 -10.19
CA THR A 460 3.42 10.19 -11.15
C THR A 460 3.28 10.81 -12.53
N VAL A 461 2.67 12.00 -12.65
CA VAL A 461 2.55 12.71 -13.93
C VAL A 461 3.92 12.97 -14.55
N ALA A 462 4.88 13.44 -13.76
CA ALA A 462 6.25 13.66 -14.22
C ALA A 462 6.91 12.37 -14.72
N THR A 463 6.75 11.26 -14.00
CA THR A 463 7.40 9.99 -14.37
C THR A 463 6.75 9.36 -15.60
N LEU A 464 5.43 9.44 -15.75
CA LEU A 464 4.73 9.02 -16.97
C LEU A 464 5.11 9.90 -18.17
N THR A 465 5.36 11.19 -17.95
CA THR A 465 5.84 12.11 -19.00
C THR A 465 7.26 11.73 -19.43
N ASP A 466 8.14 11.41 -18.48
CA ASP A 466 9.49 10.91 -18.79
C ASP A 466 9.43 9.56 -19.53
N GLU A 467 8.52 8.63 -19.14
CA GLU A 467 8.27 7.36 -19.88
C GLU A 467 7.77 7.62 -21.31
N ALA A 468 6.91 8.62 -21.53
CA ALA A 468 6.46 9.02 -22.86
C ALA A 468 7.60 9.62 -23.72
N VAL A 469 8.56 10.33 -23.11
CA VAL A 469 9.78 10.78 -23.80
C VAL A 469 10.67 9.60 -24.14
N ASP A 470 10.89 8.66 -23.21
CA ASP A 470 11.75 7.49 -23.41
C ASP A 470 11.22 6.53 -24.49
N THR A 471 9.89 6.43 -24.61
CA THR A 471 9.23 5.65 -25.67
C THR A 471 9.19 6.37 -27.02
N GLY A 472 9.61 7.64 -27.08
CA GLY A 472 9.60 8.47 -28.28
C GLY A 472 8.22 9.04 -28.64
N GLU A 473 7.24 8.98 -27.73
CA GLU A 473 5.94 9.62 -27.90
C GLU A 473 6.00 11.15 -27.72
N LEU A 474 7.01 11.67 -27.02
CA LEU A 474 7.26 13.09 -26.75
C LEU A 474 8.70 13.51 -27.09
N GLU A 475 8.88 14.78 -27.44
CA GLU A 475 10.19 15.36 -27.74
C GLU A 475 11.05 15.53 -26.47
N SER A 476 12.33 15.19 -26.57
CA SER A 476 13.26 15.37 -25.46
C SER A 476 13.76 16.81 -25.37
N PRO A 477 13.82 17.42 -24.16
CA PRO A 477 14.36 18.78 -23.99
C PRO A 477 15.85 18.96 -24.31
N LYS A 478 16.58 17.87 -24.60
CA LYS A 478 18.04 17.87 -24.71
C LYS A 478 18.56 17.93 -26.16
N PHE A 479 17.70 17.76 -27.17
CA PHE A 479 18.12 17.67 -28.57
C PHE A 479 17.44 18.74 -29.44
N ASP A 480 18.24 19.52 -30.17
CA ASP A 480 17.77 20.40 -31.23
C ASP A 480 17.53 19.58 -32.50
N HIS A 481 16.27 19.27 -32.84
CA HIS A 481 15.92 18.68 -34.14
C HIS A 481 14.70 19.37 -34.78
N ASP A 482 14.68 19.38 -36.11
CA ASP A 482 13.64 19.98 -36.96
C ASP A 482 12.21 19.47 -36.65
N PRO A 483 11.17 20.32 -36.80
CA PRO A 483 9.83 20.03 -36.31
C PRO A 483 9.08 19.13 -37.30
N ALA A 484 9.01 17.83 -37.03
CA ALA A 484 8.02 16.96 -37.69
C ALA A 484 7.82 15.61 -36.99
N SER A 485 6.84 15.53 -36.10
CA SER A 485 5.61 14.75 -36.34
C SER A 485 4.68 14.94 -35.14
N LYS A 486 3.35 14.93 -35.35
CA LYS A 486 2.39 15.06 -34.25
C LYS A 486 2.66 13.97 -33.20
N CYS A 487 3.20 14.34 -32.04
CA CYS A 487 3.22 13.53 -30.83
C CYS A 487 1.79 13.11 -30.50
N ALA A 488 1.41 11.90 -30.88
CA ALA A 488 0.07 11.35 -30.70
C ALA A 488 0.15 9.93 -30.13
N GLY A 489 1.02 9.75 -29.14
CA GLY A 489 1.10 8.54 -28.36
C GLY A 489 0.01 8.46 -27.28
N GLN A 490 -0.37 7.25 -26.89
CA GLN A 490 -1.46 7.05 -25.93
C GLN A 490 -1.08 7.53 -24.53
N LEU A 491 0.20 7.41 -24.16
CA LEU A 491 0.70 7.85 -22.86
C LEU A 491 0.80 9.38 -22.81
N ALA A 492 1.25 10.02 -23.88
CA ALA A 492 1.26 11.49 -24.00
C ALA A 492 -0.15 12.09 -23.83
N VAL A 493 -1.16 11.53 -24.50
CA VAL A 493 -2.57 11.96 -24.37
C VAL A 493 -3.08 11.78 -22.94
N LEU A 494 -2.72 10.67 -22.29
CA LEU A 494 -3.07 10.41 -20.89
C LEU A 494 -2.47 11.47 -19.95
N CYS A 495 -1.16 11.76 -20.10
CA CYS A 495 -0.47 12.75 -19.28
C CYS A 495 -1.09 14.15 -19.43
N LEU A 496 -1.42 14.56 -20.67
CA LEU A 496 -2.13 15.81 -20.93
C LEU A 496 -3.48 15.87 -20.20
N ALA A 497 -4.29 14.83 -20.32
CA ALA A 497 -5.59 14.77 -19.63
C ALA A 497 -5.45 14.82 -18.10
N MET A 498 -4.42 14.17 -17.54
CA MET A 498 -4.12 14.24 -16.10
C MET A 498 -3.72 15.66 -15.68
N VAL A 499 -2.87 16.34 -16.47
CA VAL A 499 -2.49 17.73 -16.21
C VAL A 499 -3.73 18.63 -16.22
N ASP A 500 -4.54 18.55 -17.29
CA ASP A 500 -5.76 19.35 -17.45
C ASP A 500 -6.75 19.17 -16.30
N SER A 501 -6.86 17.96 -15.75
CA SER A 501 -7.77 17.65 -14.64
C SER A 501 -7.27 18.22 -13.30
N PHE A 502 -5.97 18.21 -13.03
CA PHE A 502 -5.45 18.41 -11.67
C PHE A 502 -4.72 19.73 -11.43
N TRP A 503 -4.23 20.41 -12.48
CA TRP A 503 -3.22 21.47 -12.33
C TRP A 503 -3.66 22.62 -11.41
N LEU A 504 -4.91 23.09 -11.51
CA LEU A 504 -5.44 24.15 -10.63
C LEU A 504 -5.46 23.71 -9.17
N THR A 505 -5.99 22.51 -8.92
CA THR A 505 -6.14 21.96 -7.56
C THR A 505 -4.78 21.74 -6.90
N ILE A 506 -3.80 21.24 -7.68
CA ILE A 506 -2.42 21.05 -7.22
C ILE A 506 -1.76 22.41 -6.96
N LEU A 507 -1.90 23.38 -7.88
CA LEU A 507 -1.29 24.71 -7.73
C LEU A 507 -1.80 25.42 -6.48
N ASP A 508 -3.12 25.42 -6.26
CA ASP A 508 -3.75 26.06 -5.10
C ASP A 508 -3.26 25.43 -3.79
N ALA A 509 -3.24 24.10 -3.70
CA ALA A 509 -2.81 23.40 -2.49
C ALA A 509 -1.30 23.57 -2.20
N LEU A 510 -0.45 23.42 -3.23
CA LEU A 510 1.00 23.55 -3.06
C LEU A 510 1.42 25.00 -2.83
N SER A 511 0.82 25.98 -3.50
CA SER A 511 1.08 27.40 -3.26
C SER A 511 0.65 27.83 -1.86
N LEU A 512 -0.48 27.31 -1.37
CA LEU A 512 -0.93 27.53 0.00
C LEU A 512 0.10 27.04 1.02
N ILE A 513 0.48 25.75 0.94
CA ILE A 513 1.45 25.17 1.88
C ILE A 513 2.80 25.90 1.77
N LEU A 514 3.26 26.18 0.55
CA LEU A 514 4.50 26.91 0.35
C LEU A 514 4.42 28.29 1.00
N SER A 515 3.32 29.04 0.85
CA SER A 515 3.14 30.38 1.43
C SER A 515 3.20 30.40 2.95
N ARG A 516 2.64 29.39 3.63
CA ARG A 516 2.49 29.34 5.10
C ARG A 516 3.66 28.64 5.80
N SER A 517 4.38 27.77 5.11
CA SER A 517 5.44 26.95 5.72
C SER A 517 6.75 27.69 5.86
N GLN A 518 7.41 27.52 7.02
CA GLN A 518 8.77 27.99 7.30
C GLN A 518 9.78 26.84 7.44
N GLY A 519 9.31 25.60 7.53
CA GLY A 519 10.17 24.43 7.69
C GLY A 519 10.94 24.11 6.41
N GLU A 520 12.27 23.99 6.52
CA GLU A 520 13.14 23.75 5.36
C GLU A 520 12.80 22.46 4.61
N ALA A 521 12.56 21.35 5.33
CA ALA A 521 12.29 20.04 4.74
C ALA A 521 10.98 20.02 3.92
N ILE A 522 9.90 20.59 4.45
CA ILE A 522 8.62 20.67 3.74
C ILE A 522 8.71 21.64 2.55
N VAL A 523 9.36 22.80 2.70
CA VAL A 523 9.56 23.75 1.61
C VAL A 523 10.33 23.08 0.46
N LEU A 524 11.37 22.33 0.77
CA LEU A 524 12.16 21.60 -0.22
C LEU A 524 11.32 20.55 -0.96
N GLU A 525 10.52 19.74 -0.27
CA GLU A 525 9.66 18.73 -0.93
C GLU A 525 8.58 19.37 -1.81
N ILE A 526 7.97 20.47 -1.36
CA ILE A 526 6.99 21.21 -2.18
C ILE A 526 7.66 21.80 -3.43
N LEU A 527 8.86 22.39 -3.29
CA LEU A 527 9.61 22.93 -4.41
C LEU A 527 10.07 21.86 -5.40
N LYS A 528 10.41 20.65 -4.94
CA LYS A 528 10.62 19.49 -5.84
C LYS A 528 9.36 19.15 -6.62
N GLY A 529 8.19 19.20 -5.99
CA GLY A 529 6.90 19.06 -6.65
C GLY A 529 6.67 20.13 -7.72
N TYR A 530 6.88 21.41 -7.37
CA TYR A 530 6.83 22.52 -8.34
C TYR A 530 7.77 22.27 -9.53
N GLN A 531 9.01 21.86 -9.27
CA GLN A 531 9.99 21.58 -10.32
C GLN A 531 9.47 20.49 -11.27
N ALA A 532 9.07 19.34 -10.72
CA ALA A 532 8.65 18.18 -11.50
C ALA A 532 7.39 18.47 -12.33
N PHE A 533 6.37 19.08 -11.73
CA PHE A 533 5.12 19.39 -12.43
C PHE A 533 5.32 20.44 -13.53
N THR A 534 6.08 21.49 -13.24
CA THR A 534 6.36 22.56 -14.23
C THR A 534 7.15 21.99 -15.41
N GLN A 535 8.12 21.12 -15.14
CA GLN A 535 8.89 20.42 -16.18
C GLN A 535 8.01 19.51 -17.04
N ALA A 536 7.11 18.73 -16.42
CA ALA A 536 6.14 17.91 -17.14
C ALA A 536 5.22 18.76 -18.04
N CYS A 537 4.68 19.86 -17.52
CA CYS A 537 3.84 20.79 -18.30
C CYS A 537 4.59 21.38 -19.51
N GLY A 538 5.87 21.71 -19.35
CA GLY A 538 6.70 22.20 -20.44
C GLY A 538 6.92 21.17 -21.54
N ILE A 539 7.25 19.93 -21.18
CA ILE A 539 7.44 18.81 -22.13
C ILE A 539 6.14 18.46 -22.85
N LEU A 540 5.01 18.50 -22.14
CA LEU A 540 3.68 18.25 -22.70
C LEU A 540 3.14 19.43 -23.51
N HIS A 541 3.84 20.57 -23.56
CA HIS A 541 3.39 21.82 -24.16
C HIS A 541 2.06 22.36 -23.58
N ALA A 542 1.79 22.07 -22.30
CA ALA A 542 0.64 22.60 -21.57
C ALA A 542 0.93 24.03 -21.09
N VAL A 543 0.74 25.00 -21.99
CA VAL A 543 1.20 26.40 -21.82
C VAL A 543 0.54 27.10 -20.63
N GLU A 544 -0.77 26.94 -20.44
CA GLU A 544 -1.51 27.59 -19.34
C GLU A 544 -1.06 27.12 -17.95
N PRO A 545 -1.01 25.80 -17.65
CA PRO A 545 -0.48 25.34 -16.37
C PRO A 545 1.00 25.66 -16.20
N LEU A 546 1.82 25.55 -17.27
CA LEU A 546 3.24 25.96 -17.23
C LEU A 546 3.39 27.40 -16.75
N ASN A 547 2.67 28.34 -17.37
CA ASN A 547 2.74 29.76 -17.03
C ASN A 547 2.26 30.04 -15.61
N SER A 548 1.19 29.37 -15.18
CA SER A 548 0.60 29.57 -13.85
C SER A 548 1.54 29.08 -12.74
N PHE A 549 2.17 27.92 -12.93
CA PHE A 549 3.17 27.39 -12.00
C PHE A 549 4.43 28.25 -11.98
N LEU A 550 4.93 28.70 -13.14
CA LEU A 550 6.07 29.61 -13.22
C LEU A 550 5.77 30.94 -12.53
N ALA A 551 4.63 31.55 -12.79
CA ALA A 551 4.23 32.80 -12.15
C ALA A 551 4.11 32.66 -10.63
N SER A 552 3.53 31.55 -10.16
CA SER A 552 3.47 31.23 -8.72
C SER A 552 4.88 31.05 -8.13
N LEU A 553 5.75 30.29 -8.79
CA LEU A 553 7.13 30.08 -8.34
C LEU A 553 7.90 31.41 -8.26
N CYS A 554 7.76 32.28 -9.26
CA CYS A 554 8.38 33.59 -9.30
C CYS A 554 7.97 34.45 -8.10
N LYS A 555 6.70 34.41 -7.66
CA LYS A 555 6.24 35.12 -6.45
C LYS A 555 6.98 34.69 -5.17
N PHE A 556 7.47 33.45 -5.10
CA PHE A 556 8.21 32.95 -3.94
C PHE A 556 9.72 33.23 -4.02
N THR A 557 10.24 33.74 -5.13
CA THR A 557 11.67 34.03 -5.30
C THR A 557 12.09 35.36 -4.68
N ILE A 558 11.30 36.42 -4.83
CA ILE A 558 11.59 37.77 -4.35
C ILE A 558 10.28 38.42 -3.92
N ASN A 559 10.22 38.92 -2.69
CA ASN A 559 9.14 39.83 -2.30
C ASN A 559 9.38 41.18 -2.96
N VAL A 560 8.92 41.36 -4.21
CA VAL A 560 8.85 42.68 -4.84
C VAL A 560 7.63 43.38 -4.25
N PRO A 561 7.77 44.52 -3.53
CA PRO A 561 6.61 45.30 -3.14
C PRO A 561 5.87 45.68 -4.42
N ASN A 562 4.62 45.23 -4.54
CA ASN A 562 3.83 45.46 -5.73
C ASN A 562 3.55 46.97 -5.81
N GLU A 563 4.22 47.70 -6.70
CA GLU A 563 4.01 49.16 -6.89
C GLU A 563 2.55 49.51 -7.28
N VAL A 564 1.76 48.51 -7.68
CA VAL A 564 0.38 48.68 -8.14
C VAL A 564 -0.58 49.04 -7.00
N GLU A 565 -0.34 48.63 -5.76
CA GLU A 565 -1.25 48.97 -4.64
C GLU A 565 -1.05 50.40 -4.11
N LYS A 566 0.15 50.97 -4.23
CA LYS A 566 0.45 52.33 -3.74
C LYS A 566 -0.15 53.44 -4.62
N ARG A 567 -0.52 53.18 -5.88
CA ARG A 567 -1.13 54.20 -6.76
C ARG A 567 -2.61 54.48 -6.46
N SER A 568 -3.28 53.63 -5.70
CA SER A 568 -4.70 53.77 -5.37
C SER A 568 -4.98 54.68 -4.16
N ALA A 569 -3.96 55.06 -3.38
CA ALA A 569 -4.12 55.77 -2.10
C ALA A 569 -3.73 57.26 -2.14
N ALA A 570 -3.49 57.84 -3.31
CA ALA A 570 -3.00 59.22 -3.43
C ALA A 570 -3.99 60.15 -4.15
N GLN A 571 -5.22 60.30 -3.63
CA GLN A 571 -6.06 61.47 -3.93
C GLN A 571 -6.91 61.88 -2.72
N SER A 572 -6.40 62.86 -1.95
CA SER A 572 -7.18 63.79 -1.12
C SER A 572 -6.26 64.94 -0.68
N PRO A 573 -6.56 66.22 -1.01
CA PRO A 573 -5.75 67.34 -0.56
C PRO A 573 -6.31 67.93 0.73
N GLY A 574 -5.51 67.95 1.81
CA GLY A 574 -5.84 68.79 2.95
C GLY A 574 -5.10 68.47 4.25
N SER A 575 -4.22 69.42 4.63
CA SER A 575 -3.79 69.77 5.99
C SER A 575 -2.34 69.42 6.33
N LYS A 576 -1.56 70.49 6.47
CA LYS A 576 -0.17 70.51 6.95
C LYS A 576 -0.17 70.31 8.46
N ARG A 577 0.54 69.29 8.96
CA ARG A 577 1.24 69.34 10.24
C ARG A 577 2.48 68.45 10.18
N SER A 578 3.64 69.07 10.38
CA SER A 578 4.94 68.41 10.33
C SER A 578 5.05 67.29 11.36
N GLU A 579 5.28 66.07 10.87
CA GLU A 579 5.87 64.97 11.63
C GLU A 579 7.08 64.45 10.86
N GLN A 580 8.13 64.11 11.60
CA GLN A 580 9.40 63.62 11.09
C GLN A 580 9.19 62.39 10.21
N LEU A 581 9.49 62.53 8.91
CA LEU A 581 9.63 61.43 7.96
C LEU A 581 10.82 60.54 8.39
N VAL A 582 10.54 59.50 9.16
CA VAL A 582 11.36 58.29 9.12
C VAL A 582 10.98 57.58 7.83
N GLU A 583 11.79 57.74 6.79
CA GLU A 583 11.76 56.85 5.63
C GLU A 583 11.91 55.41 6.13
N GLN A 584 10.82 54.66 6.21
CA GLN A 584 10.86 53.21 6.29
C GLN A 584 11.35 52.71 4.91
N LYS A 585 12.69 52.70 4.76
CA LYS A 585 13.40 52.14 3.62
C LYS A 585 13.30 50.61 3.68
N ASP A 586 12.53 50.01 2.78
CA ASP A 586 12.41 48.56 2.66
C ASP A 586 13.75 47.94 2.23
N SER A 587 14.55 47.44 3.18
CA SER A 587 15.68 46.56 2.90
C SER A 587 15.15 45.21 2.41
N ILE A 588 15.49 44.80 1.19
CA ILE A 588 15.10 43.49 0.66
C ILE A 588 15.94 42.42 1.36
N VAL A 589 15.31 41.60 2.19
CA VAL A 589 15.95 40.48 2.90
C VAL A 589 15.56 39.18 2.21
N LEU A 590 16.54 38.47 1.64
CA LEU A 590 16.33 37.15 1.03
C LEU A 590 16.31 36.06 2.11
N THR A 591 15.22 35.31 2.19
CA THR A 591 15.08 34.16 3.09
C THR A 591 15.63 32.87 2.45
N THR A 592 15.90 31.83 3.25
CA THR A 592 16.31 30.50 2.74
C THR A 592 15.29 29.94 1.73
N LYS A 593 13.99 30.14 1.97
CA LYS A 593 12.92 29.76 1.07
C LYS A 593 13.00 30.49 -0.28
N ASN A 594 13.32 31.79 -0.27
CA ASN A 594 13.52 32.56 -1.50
C ASN A 594 14.67 31.99 -2.35
N VAL A 595 15.80 31.65 -1.70
CA VAL A 595 16.96 31.05 -2.37
C VAL A 595 16.62 29.68 -2.95
N GLN A 596 15.90 28.84 -2.22
CA GLN A 596 15.46 27.53 -2.72
C GLN A 596 14.47 27.66 -3.90
N ALA A 597 13.56 28.64 -3.85
CA ALA A 597 12.64 28.93 -4.95
C ALA A 597 13.40 29.42 -6.20
N LEU A 598 14.41 30.27 -6.03
CA LEU A 598 15.31 30.70 -7.11
C LEU A 598 16.05 29.52 -7.73
N ARG A 599 16.65 28.64 -6.91
CA ARG A 599 17.30 27.41 -7.40
C ARG A 599 16.34 26.56 -8.22
N THR A 600 15.11 26.40 -7.74
CA THR A 600 14.05 25.66 -8.45
C THR A 600 13.71 26.33 -9.79
N LEU A 601 13.56 27.66 -9.83
CA LEU A 601 13.30 28.40 -11.06
C LEU A 601 14.42 28.23 -12.08
N PHE A 602 15.69 28.28 -11.65
CA PHE A 602 16.84 28.02 -12.52
C PHE A 602 16.83 26.59 -13.07
N ASN A 603 16.57 25.59 -12.23
CA ASN A 603 16.51 24.19 -12.66
C ASN A 603 15.40 23.95 -13.70
N VAL A 604 14.22 24.54 -13.51
CA VAL A 604 13.12 24.48 -14.49
C VAL A 604 13.55 25.15 -15.79
N SER A 605 14.09 26.36 -15.71
CA SER A 605 14.49 27.15 -16.89
C SER A 605 15.58 26.49 -17.70
N HIS A 606 16.56 25.88 -17.03
CA HIS A 606 17.62 25.12 -17.67
C HIS A 606 17.09 23.86 -18.37
N ARG A 607 16.24 23.07 -17.70
CA ARG A 607 15.68 21.85 -18.31
C ARG A 607 14.75 22.16 -19.48
N LEU A 608 13.99 23.26 -19.42
CA LEU A 608 12.98 23.62 -20.43
C LEU A 608 13.44 24.72 -21.40
N HIS A 609 14.74 24.98 -21.54
CA HIS A 609 15.23 26.15 -22.29
C HIS A 609 14.63 26.28 -23.71
N ASN A 610 14.45 25.16 -24.42
CA ASN A 610 13.84 25.09 -25.75
C ASN A 610 12.30 25.07 -25.75
N PHE A 611 11.66 24.78 -24.61
CA PHE A 611 10.21 24.60 -24.48
C PHE A 611 9.47 25.75 -23.79
N LEU A 612 10.20 26.69 -23.18
CA LEU A 612 9.59 27.82 -22.48
C LEU A 612 8.91 28.83 -23.43
N GLY A 613 9.40 29.01 -24.67
CA GLY A 613 8.80 29.96 -25.60
C GLY A 613 8.55 31.36 -24.98
N PRO A 614 7.34 31.93 -25.08
CA PRO A 614 6.99 33.22 -24.44
C PRO A 614 7.09 33.24 -22.92
N SER A 615 7.04 32.08 -22.25
CA SER A 615 7.14 31.96 -20.78
C SER A 615 8.49 32.42 -20.24
N TRP A 616 9.51 32.54 -21.09
CA TRP A 616 10.81 33.15 -20.75
C TRP A 616 10.67 34.54 -20.13
N VAL A 617 9.64 35.31 -20.49
CA VAL A 617 9.41 36.65 -19.95
C VAL A 617 9.29 36.61 -18.42
N LEU A 618 8.54 35.66 -17.86
CA LEU A 618 8.36 35.51 -16.40
C LEU A 618 9.70 35.24 -15.69
N VAL A 619 10.53 34.37 -16.29
CA VAL A 619 11.85 34.03 -15.75
C VAL A 619 12.76 35.25 -15.81
N LEU A 620 12.85 35.91 -16.97
CA LEU A 620 13.75 37.03 -17.19
C LEU A 620 13.37 38.27 -16.36
N GLU A 621 12.08 38.56 -16.21
CA GLU A 621 11.61 39.65 -15.34
C GLU A 621 11.98 39.41 -13.87
N THR A 622 11.86 38.16 -13.42
CA THR A 622 12.24 37.75 -12.06
C THR A 622 13.75 37.86 -11.85
N LEU A 623 14.56 37.43 -12.82
CA LEU A 623 16.02 37.58 -12.78
C LEU A 623 16.45 39.05 -12.82
N ALA A 624 15.76 39.88 -13.60
CA ALA A 624 16.00 41.33 -13.63
C ALA A 624 15.63 41.98 -12.29
N ALA A 625 14.55 41.52 -11.63
CA ALA A 625 14.22 41.96 -10.28
C ALA A 625 15.25 41.51 -9.25
N LEU A 626 15.80 40.30 -9.38
CA LEU A 626 16.87 39.78 -8.54
C LEU A 626 18.13 40.64 -8.68
N ASP A 627 18.51 40.95 -9.93
CA ASP A 627 19.66 41.77 -10.24
C ASP A 627 19.54 43.17 -9.62
N ARG A 628 18.35 43.79 -9.73
CA ARG A 628 18.05 45.07 -9.05
C ARG A 628 18.12 44.97 -7.54
N ALA A 629 17.64 43.87 -6.95
CA ALA A 629 17.65 43.67 -5.50
C ALA A 629 19.07 43.47 -4.97
N ILE A 630 19.91 42.68 -5.66
CA ILE A 630 21.31 42.41 -5.27
C ILE A 630 22.18 43.65 -5.41
N HIS A 631 21.98 44.43 -6.48
CA HIS A 631 22.74 45.67 -6.72
C HIS A 631 22.15 46.90 -6.00
N SER A 632 21.09 46.71 -5.19
CA SER A 632 20.57 47.75 -4.32
C SER A 632 21.53 47.97 -3.14
N PRO A 633 21.91 49.22 -2.80
CA PRO A 633 22.78 49.53 -1.67
C PRO A 633 22.18 49.20 -0.28
N HIS A 634 21.03 48.53 -0.24
CA HIS A 634 20.24 48.18 0.96
C HIS A 634 19.98 46.67 1.12
N ALA A 635 20.64 45.81 0.35
CA ALA A 635 20.50 44.35 0.48
C ALA A 635 21.28 43.82 1.70
N SER A 636 20.58 43.23 2.67
CA SER A 636 21.19 42.52 3.81
C SER A 636 20.53 41.15 3.99
N THR A 637 21.33 40.08 4.02
CA THR A 637 20.87 38.72 4.36
C THR A 637 20.69 38.58 5.88
N GLN A 638 19.57 37.98 6.33
CA GLN A 638 19.27 37.82 7.76
C GLN A 638 20.08 36.66 8.37
N GLU A 639 20.83 36.92 9.44
CA GLU A 639 21.31 35.89 10.37
C GLU A 639 20.24 35.57 11.40
N VAL A 640 19.87 34.29 11.56
CA VAL A 640 19.04 33.84 12.67
C VAL A 640 19.91 33.76 13.93
N SER A 641 19.85 34.82 14.75
CA SER A 641 20.50 34.84 16.07
C SER A 641 19.63 34.09 17.09
N ALA A 642 20.00 32.84 17.40
CA ALA A 642 19.48 32.15 18.59
C ALA A 642 20.10 32.78 19.85
N THR A 643 19.27 33.29 20.74
CA THR A 643 19.68 33.91 22.00
C THR A 643 20.36 32.91 22.95
N VAL A 644 21.67 33.07 23.17
CA VAL A 644 22.40 32.52 24.32
C VAL A 644 22.98 33.70 25.11
N PRO A 645 22.80 33.80 26.45
CA PRO A 645 23.30 34.93 27.21
C PRO A 645 24.84 34.90 27.34
N LYS A 646 25.42 36.10 27.13
CA LYS A 646 26.84 36.47 27.05
C LYS A 646 27.74 36.03 28.22
N LEU A 647 29.02 35.80 27.89
CA LEU A 647 30.17 36.28 28.69
C LEU A 647 31.38 36.64 27.78
N THR A 648 31.87 37.88 28.01
CA THR A 648 33.21 38.47 27.76
C THR A 648 33.82 38.62 26.35
N ARG A 649 33.64 39.85 25.85
CA ARG A 649 34.53 40.79 25.11
C ARG A 649 36.03 40.43 24.97
N GLU A 650 36.53 40.45 23.72
CA GLU A 650 37.60 41.35 23.23
C GLU A 650 37.71 41.33 21.69
N SER A 651 38.36 42.36 21.14
CA SER A 651 38.10 43.01 19.85
C SER A 651 39.04 42.66 18.69
N SER A 652 38.52 42.89 17.46
CA SER A 652 39.17 43.36 16.22
C SER A 652 39.33 42.35 15.07
N GLY A 653 38.84 42.76 13.89
CA GLY A 653 39.02 42.08 12.61
C GLY A 653 37.77 42.10 11.73
N GLN A 654 37.55 43.21 11.02
CA GLN A 654 36.54 43.32 9.96
C GLN A 654 36.77 42.26 8.87
N TYR A 655 35.81 41.37 8.66
CA TYR A 655 35.62 40.64 7.40
C TYR A 655 34.12 40.57 7.12
N SER A 656 33.71 41.16 6.00
CA SER A 656 32.34 41.18 5.49
C SER A 656 31.96 39.84 4.86
N ASP A 657 30.86 39.26 5.31
CA ASP A 657 30.28 38.00 4.82
C ASP A 657 29.70 38.13 3.41
N PHE A 658 30.58 37.99 2.41
CA PHE A 658 30.24 37.57 1.04
C PHE A 658 30.31 36.03 0.88
N SER A 659 30.44 35.30 2.00
CA SER A 659 30.87 33.90 2.02
C SER A 659 29.75 32.86 1.79
N ILE A 660 28.48 33.24 1.98
CA ILE A 660 27.33 32.34 1.81
C ILE A 660 26.91 32.23 0.33
N LEU A 661 27.18 33.26 -0.48
CA LEU A 661 27.09 33.16 -1.95
C LEU A 661 28.34 32.50 -2.56
N SER A 662 29.49 32.53 -1.87
CA SER A 662 30.71 31.87 -2.34
C SER A 662 30.80 30.38 -1.98
N SER A 663 30.03 29.88 -1.01
CA SER A 663 29.97 28.44 -0.70
C SER A 663 29.10 27.65 -1.68
N LEU A 664 28.18 28.31 -2.38
CA LEU A 664 27.51 27.80 -3.58
C LEU A 664 28.46 27.72 -4.79
N ASN A 665 29.64 28.31 -4.69
CA ASN A 665 30.57 28.51 -5.81
C ASN A 665 31.57 27.36 -6.01
N SER A 666 31.55 26.33 -5.16
CA SER A 666 32.59 25.29 -5.17
C SER A 666 32.10 23.89 -5.53
N GLN A 667 30.78 23.63 -5.60
CA GLN A 667 30.25 22.36 -6.13
C GLN A 667 28.91 22.64 -6.85
N GLU A 668 28.91 22.50 -8.19
CA GLU A 668 27.74 22.55 -9.10
C GLU A 668 27.15 23.91 -9.53
N LEU A 669 27.95 24.98 -9.49
CA LEU A 669 27.72 26.17 -10.30
C LEU A 669 28.93 26.35 -11.22
N ASP A 670 28.88 25.75 -12.41
CA ASP A 670 29.81 26.14 -13.46
C ASP A 670 29.59 27.63 -13.72
N HIS A 671 30.58 28.43 -13.33
CA HIS A 671 30.74 29.87 -13.58
C HIS A 671 30.46 30.29 -15.03
N CYS A 672 30.37 29.33 -15.96
CA CYS A 672 29.97 29.57 -17.34
C CYS A 672 28.45 29.82 -17.50
N GLY A 673 27.54 29.10 -16.85
CA GLY A 673 26.12 29.11 -17.24
C GLY A 673 25.37 30.42 -16.95
N VAL A 674 25.48 30.93 -15.73
CA VAL A 674 24.82 32.19 -15.31
C VAL A 674 25.48 33.39 -15.96
N ARG A 675 26.81 33.35 -16.12
CA ARG A 675 27.55 34.39 -16.84
C ARG A 675 27.23 34.36 -18.33
N LEU A 676 27.17 33.19 -18.99
CA LEU A 676 26.80 33.06 -20.41
C LEU A 676 25.38 33.55 -20.68
N LEU A 677 24.40 33.27 -19.82
CA LEU A 677 23.03 33.77 -19.97
C LEU A 677 22.93 35.29 -19.81
N VAL A 678 23.73 35.89 -18.91
CA VAL A 678 23.75 37.34 -18.70
C VAL A 678 24.68 38.06 -19.70
N THR A 679 25.76 37.43 -20.17
CA THR A 679 26.71 38.01 -21.13
C THR A 679 26.29 37.79 -22.58
N SER A 680 25.55 36.75 -22.91
CA SER A 680 24.95 36.58 -24.25
C SER A 680 23.82 37.58 -24.51
N TRP A 681 23.41 38.33 -23.48
CA TRP A 681 22.39 39.37 -23.55
C TRP A 681 22.97 40.80 -23.58
N ARG A 682 24.30 40.97 -23.50
CA ARG A 682 24.96 42.27 -23.71
C ARG A 682 25.42 42.45 -25.15
#